data_AF-A0A2N2BMX8-F1
#
_entry.id   AF-A0A2N2BMX8-F1
#
_cell.length_a   1.000
_cell.length_b   1.000
_cell.length_c   1.000
_cell.angle_alpha   90.00
_cell.angle_beta   90.00
_cell.angle_gamma   90.00
#
_symmetry.space_group_name_H-M   'P 1'
#
loop_
_entity.id
_entity.type
_entity.pdbx_description
1 polymer ?
#
loop_
_entity_poly.entity_id
_entity_poly.type
_entity_poly.pdbx_seq_one_letter_code
_entity_poly.pdbx_strand_id
1 'polypeptide(L)'
;MERRLKSIGLLIVMLVLTSTSAVLAASTPSASETQGGAPLGVAYRTHVQNLGDQPQPDGSWVAGPEAMGTRGQGLRMEGFWIKLTGAVPADAGITYQVHVQNKGWMTPVSNGAFAGTSGQSLRIEAIRISLDNLEDYDVYYRGHVQNRGDLPQTDGTWGWVKNGADLGSTGSSLRLEELEVKIVRRDTSLTAYNELIETIGKLAAADYTPESWATLQAAIDTNPVTEASLQADVDAATAAIEAAYEALALKVMAVYDVPGTYGPETGSETIAGSVVITVSGVTLQNLVIEGDLTIAESVGDGNATLNNLTVAGSTNIYGGGTGATTQTAGTLTVQNGGGGIVINGGEYSEIQIIKSEGSIQIYTFDTTIGQYLLIKEIPEDEEVILEGHFSKVSVSAAENVNLRLNEGSRVDTLYAGYIELDESVGGGYFDQPASGLTVRGSGSIGTLGINRGTNNVTVGVNVDKALIYGDNATFTGTVNNATNDGKNTRFKTEPGTVEGVQPVIDPTLESPNGEPEPPTGGGGGSTTVVVSAITVTGDAVVGATLTAAPTPGAATGTYQWKSSDTADGTYANITGATSSTYVIDGAYAGKFIKVTFTASGSYTGTQTSTATAEVVTAVTAATAAVATAEGSNLQADVDAAQLLVTALP
;
A
#
# COMPACT_ATOMS: atom_id res chain seq x y z
N MET A 1 -29.56 -3.25 -33.02
CA MET A 1 -28.61 -4.38 -32.87
C MET A 1 -27.48 -3.92 -31.95
N GLU A 2 -27.76 -3.16 -30.88
CA GLU A 2 -28.31 -3.60 -29.59
C GLU A 2 -27.46 -4.66 -28.88
N ARG A 3 -26.66 -4.16 -27.91
CA ARG A 3 -26.28 -4.77 -26.61
C ARG A 3 -25.83 -6.22 -26.64
N ARG A 4 -24.51 -6.48 -26.56
CA ARG A 4 -23.75 -7.34 -25.60
C ARG A 4 -22.26 -7.07 -25.95
N LEU A 5 -21.40 -6.57 -25.08
CA LEU A 5 -20.76 -7.28 -23.96
C LEU A 5 -20.40 -6.24 -22.88
N LYS A 6 -21.13 -6.26 -21.77
CA LYS A 6 -20.57 -5.99 -20.44
C LYS A 6 -20.22 -7.38 -19.87
N SER A 7 -19.17 -7.43 -19.03
CA SER A 7 -18.59 -8.62 -18.38
C SER A 7 -17.42 -9.27 -19.13
N ILE A 8 -16.20 -8.77 -18.89
CA ILE A 8 -14.97 -9.57 -18.96
C ILE A 8 -14.33 -9.48 -17.58
N GLY A 9 -14.87 -10.31 -16.69
CA GLY A 9 -14.30 -10.65 -15.39
C GLY A 9 -14.53 -12.14 -15.22
N LEU A 10 -14.08 -12.93 -16.21
CA LEU A 10 -13.94 -14.39 -16.17
C LEU A 10 -13.43 -14.90 -17.53
N LEU A 11 -12.10 -14.94 -17.76
CA LEU A 11 -11.48 -15.91 -18.68
C LEU A 11 -9.94 -15.79 -18.67
N ILE A 12 -9.25 -16.35 -17.66
CA ILE A 12 -7.86 -16.81 -17.86
C ILE A 12 -7.79 -18.25 -17.36
N VAL A 13 -8.32 -19.15 -18.20
CA VAL A 13 -8.00 -20.57 -18.21
C VAL A 13 -7.29 -20.83 -19.53
N MET A 14 -6.09 -21.41 -19.45
CA MET A 14 -5.29 -21.96 -20.55
C MET A 14 -4.87 -21.00 -21.67
N LEU A 15 -3.70 -20.37 -21.50
CA LEU A 15 -2.83 -20.08 -22.63
C LEU A 15 -1.70 -21.13 -22.68
N VAL A 16 -1.75 -21.90 -23.76
CA VAL A 16 -0.90 -23.03 -24.12
C VAL A 16 0.58 -22.62 -24.29
N LEU A 17 1.48 -23.21 -23.50
CA LEU A 17 2.90 -23.34 -23.84
C LEU A 17 3.10 -24.72 -24.48
N THR A 18 3.38 -24.75 -25.78
CA THR A 18 3.80 -25.97 -26.49
C THR A 18 5.32 -26.01 -26.60
N SER A 19 5.93 -27.09 -26.14
CA SER A 19 7.04 -27.73 -26.87
C SER A 19 7.16 -29.23 -26.55
N THR A 20 6.94 -30.03 -27.61
CA THR A 20 7.51 -31.36 -27.93
C THR A 20 7.33 -32.59 -27.01
N SER A 21 6.34 -33.40 -27.39
CA SER A 21 6.35 -34.86 -27.64
C SER A 21 7.08 -35.84 -26.69
N ALA A 22 6.31 -36.62 -25.93
CA ALA A 22 6.49 -38.07 -25.80
C ALA A 22 5.13 -38.77 -25.58
N VAL A 23 4.76 -39.62 -26.54
CA VAL A 23 3.60 -40.51 -26.51
C VAL A 23 3.85 -41.63 -25.52
N LEU A 24 3.00 -41.83 -24.51
CA LEU A 24 2.76 -43.15 -23.93
C LEU A 24 1.42 -43.25 -23.18
N ALA A 25 0.54 -44.09 -23.76
CA ALA A 25 -0.53 -44.88 -23.16
C ALA A 25 -1.49 -44.23 -22.13
N ALA A 26 -2.74 -44.10 -22.59
CA ALA A 26 -3.92 -43.87 -21.79
C ALA A 26 -4.07 -44.87 -20.61
N SER A 27 -4.19 -44.33 -19.41
CA SER A 27 -5.06 -44.87 -18.38
C SER A 27 -6.11 -43.81 -18.08
N THR A 28 -7.35 -44.08 -18.48
CA THR A 28 -8.52 -43.27 -18.14
C THR A 28 -8.57 -43.03 -16.63
N PRO A 29 -8.46 -41.79 -16.13
CA PRO A 29 -8.85 -41.51 -14.76
C PRO A 29 -10.36 -41.66 -14.68
N SER A 30 -10.78 -42.61 -13.85
CA SER A 30 -12.17 -42.76 -13.42
C SER A 30 -12.62 -41.42 -12.86
N ALA A 31 -13.53 -40.75 -13.56
CA ALA A 31 -14.22 -39.59 -13.04
C ALA A 31 -14.93 -40.02 -11.75
N SER A 32 -14.38 -39.58 -10.60
CA SER A 32 -15.11 -39.59 -9.36
C SER A 32 -16.22 -38.56 -9.50
N GLU A 33 -17.45 -39.04 -9.67
CA GLU A 33 -18.65 -38.21 -9.63
C GLU A 33 -18.72 -37.45 -8.30
N THR A 34 -18.34 -36.17 -8.29
CA THR A 34 -18.76 -35.25 -7.22
C THR A 34 -20.19 -34.83 -7.52
N GLN A 35 -21.11 -35.27 -6.66
CA GLN A 35 -22.55 -35.10 -6.77
C GLN A 35 -22.97 -33.64 -6.99
N GLY A 36 -23.67 -33.38 -8.09
CA GLY A 36 -24.50 -32.19 -8.26
C GLY A 36 -25.75 -32.26 -7.36
N GLY A 37 -25.61 -31.81 -6.10
CA GLY A 37 -26.75 -31.50 -5.25
C GLY A 37 -27.43 -30.20 -5.67
N ALA A 38 -28.73 -30.05 -5.40
CA ALA A 38 -29.41 -28.77 -5.57
C ALA A 38 -28.72 -27.66 -4.74
N PRO A 39 -28.62 -26.41 -5.24
CA PRO A 39 -27.94 -25.33 -4.52
C PRO A 39 -28.57 -25.10 -3.15
N LEU A 40 -27.75 -24.64 -2.19
CA LEU A 40 -28.21 -24.33 -0.84
C LEU A 40 -29.39 -23.35 -0.87
N GLY A 41 -30.48 -23.73 -0.21
CA GLY A 41 -31.71 -22.97 -0.19
C GLY A 41 -32.41 -23.03 1.17
N VAL A 42 -33.61 -22.45 1.25
CA VAL A 42 -34.43 -22.45 2.46
C VAL A 42 -35.86 -22.88 2.12
N ALA A 43 -36.49 -23.60 3.04
CA ALA A 43 -37.92 -23.85 2.98
C ALA A 43 -38.59 -23.48 4.31
N TYR A 44 -39.82 -22.98 4.24
CA TYR A 44 -40.57 -22.55 5.41
C TYR A 44 -42.08 -22.77 5.26
N ARG A 45 -42.76 -22.74 6.40
CA ARG A 45 -44.21 -22.83 6.55
C ARG A 45 -44.64 -22.10 7.82
N THR A 46 -45.93 -21.75 7.93
CA THR A 46 -46.45 -20.91 9.01
C THR A 46 -47.73 -21.48 9.61
N HIS A 47 -47.98 -21.23 10.89
CA HIS A 47 -49.27 -21.48 11.54
C HIS A 47 -50.07 -20.18 11.57
N VAL A 48 -51.28 -20.20 10.99
CA VAL A 48 -52.15 -19.02 10.90
C VAL A 48 -53.44 -19.24 11.66
N GLN A 49 -53.90 -18.18 12.34
CA GLN A 49 -55.20 -18.16 13.00
C GLN A 49 -56.31 -18.70 12.07
N ASN A 50 -57.14 -19.60 12.61
CA ASN A 50 -58.30 -20.22 11.95
C ASN A 50 -58.01 -21.06 10.70
N LEU A 51 -56.81 -20.98 10.12
CA LEU A 51 -56.41 -21.76 8.95
C LEU A 51 -55.46 -22.90 9.30
N GLY A 52 -54.84 -22.87 10.49
CA GLY A 52 -53.86 -23.86 10.90
C GLY A 52 -52.56 -23.74 10.11
N ASP A 53 -51.86 -24.86 9.94
CA ASP A 53 -50.59 -24.91 9.21
C ASP A 53 -50.81 -24.62 7.73
N GLN A 54 -50.09 -23.64 7.20
CA GLN A 54 -50.12 -23.24 5.79
C GLN A 54 -48.84 -23.67 5.08
N PRO A 55 -48.93 -24.10 3.81
CA PRO A 55 -50.14 -24.18 2.98
C PRO A 55 -51.06 -25.37 3.33
N GLN A 56 -52.37 -25.19 3.21
CA GLN A 56 -53.35 -26.29 3.32
C GLN A 56 -53.27 -27.24 2.11
N PRO A 57 -53.64 -28.53 2.26
CA PRO A 57 -54.26 -29.13 3.45
C PRO A 57 -53.28 -29.69 4.49
N ASP A 58 -51.99 -29.80 4.18
CA ASP A 58 -51.03 -30.62 4.93
C ASP A 58 -49.89 -29.83 5.59
N GLY A 59 -49.86 -28.50 5.44
CA GLY A 59 -48.78 -27.67 5.93
C GLY A 59 -47.46 -27.98 5.21
N SER A 60 -47.51 -28.24 3.90
CA SER A 60 -46.33 -28.51 3.08
C SER A 60 -45.23 -27.44 3.24
N TRP A 61 -43.97 -27.83 2.98
CA TRP A 61 -42.85 -26.89 2.98
C TRP A 61 -42.81 -26.10 1.69
N VAL A 62 -42.70 -24.77 1.79
CA VAL A 62 -42.55 -23.89 0.63
C VAL A 62 -41.09 -23.46 0.49
N ALA A 63 -40.52 -23.62 -0.69
CA ALA A 63 -39.19 -23.13 -0.99
C ALA A 63 -39.18 -21.61 -1.10
N GLY A 64 -38.21 -20.96 -0.45
CA GLY A 64 -38.03 -19.51 -0.55
C GLY A 64 -37.60 -19.06 -1.96
N PRO A 65 -37.81 -17.79 -2.33
CA PRO A 65 -38.38 -16.68 -1.54
C PRO A 65 -39.90 -16.50 -1.68
N GLU A 66 -40.68 -17.57 -1.79
CA GLU A 66 -42.14 -17.44 -1.96
C GLU A 66 -42.83 -16.84 -0.72
N ALA A 67 -43.75 -15.88 -0.91
CA ALA A 67 -44.42 -15.19 0.18
C ALA A 67 -45.27 -16.16 1.03
N MET A 68 -45.12 -16.05 2.36
CA MET A 68 -45.85 -16.88 3.32
C MET A 68 -46.58 -16.01 4.34
N GLY A 69 -47.90 -16.13 4.40
CA GLY A 69 -48.73 -15.41 5.34
C GLY A 69 -50.12 -15.09 4.82
N THR A 70 -50.79 -14.13 5.44
CA THR A 70 -52.18 -13.74 5.16
C THR A 70 -52.32 -12.22 5.07
N ARG A 71 -51.46 -11.62 4.24
CA ARG A 71 -51.43 -10.17 3.97
C ARG A 71 -52.83 -9.63 3.67
N GLY A 72 -53.26 -8.63 4.44
CA GLY A 72 -54.56 -7.96 4.25
C GLY A 72 -55.81 -8.80 4.57
N GLN A 73 -55.68 -10.05 5.02
CA GLN A 73 -56.83 -10.92 5.31
C GLN A 73 -57.35 -10.80 6.75
N GLY A 74 -56.71 -9.98 7.59
CA GLY A 74 -57.11 -9.81 9.00
C GLY A 74 -56.73 -10.97 9.91
N LEU A 75 -56.09 -12.02 9.39
CA LEU A 75 -55.61 -13.17 10.16
C LEU A 75 -54.19 -12.93 10.66
N ARG A 76 -53.88 -13.46 11.84
CA ARG A 76 -52.53 -13.37 12.44
C ARG A 76 -51.73 -14.64 12.21
N MET A 77 -50.44 -14.48 11.95
CA MET A 77 -49.48 -15.58 12.06
C MET A 77 -49.17 -15.82 13.54
N GLU A 78 -49.12 -17.09 13.94
CA GLU A 78 -48.89 -17.50 15.33
C GLU A 78 -47.59 -18.32 15.51
N GLY A 79 -46.98 -18.81 14.41
CA GLY A 79 -45.66 -19.43 14.45
C GLY A 79 -45.11 -19.85 13.08
N PHE A 80 -43.84 -20.26 13.06
CA PHE A 80 -43.10 -20.64 11.85
C PHE A 80 -42.29 -21.93 12.04
N TRP A 81 -42.05 -22.62 10.93
CA TRP A 81 -40.98 -23.60 10.79
C TRP A 81 -40.09 -23.19 9.61
N ILE A 82 -38.77 -23.22 9.77
CA ILE A 82 -37.79 -22.80 8.76
C ILE A 82 -36.65 -23.82 8.74
N LYS A 83 -36.26 -24.33 7.57
CA LYS A 83 -35.13 -25.26 7.44
C LYS A 83 -34.31 -24.98 6.18
N LEU A 84 -33.03 -25.34 6.22
CA LEU A 84 -32.20 -25.37 5.02
C LEU A 84 -32.59 -26.53 4.09
N THR A 85 -32.30 -26.37 2.81
CA THR A 85 -32.56 -27.35 1.74
C THR A 85 -31.40 -27.34 0.74
N GLY A 86 -31.33 -28.34 -0.14
CA GLY A 86 -30.23 -28.49 -1.09
C GLY A 86 -29.01 -29.16 -0.45
N ALA A 87 -27.82 -28.80 -0.92
CA ALA A 87 -26.54 -29.27 -0.41
C ALA A 87 -26.17 -28.58 0.91
N VAL A 88 -26.79 -29.02 2.01
CA VAL A 88 -26.52 -28.51 3.37
C VAL A 88 -25.31 -29.24 3.97
N PRO A 89 -24.22 -28.54 4.36
CA PRO A 89 -23.12 -29.14 5.11
C PRO A 89 -23.59 -29.82 6.41
N ALA A 90 -22.89 -30.86 6.86
CA ALA A 90 -23.35 -31.70 7.97
C ALA A 90 -23.43 -30.96 9.32
N ASP A 91 -22.62 -29.92 9.48
CA ASP A 91 -22.52 -29.05 10.65
C ASP A 91 -23.20 -27.68 10.45
N ALA A 92 -23.76 -27.42 9.27
CA ALA A 92 -24.47 -26.18 8.97
C ALA A 92 -25.91 -26.16 9.52
N GLY A 93 -26.39 -24.97 9.85
CA GLY A 93 -27.71 -24.79 10.44
C GLY A 93 -28.38 -23.46 10.09
N ILE A 94 -29.69 -23.42 10.35
CA ILE A 94 -30.46 -22.18 10.39
C ILE A 94 -31.14 -22.07 11.75
N THR A 95 -30.91 -20.94 12.42
CA THR A 95 -31.44 -20.62 13.74
C THR A 95 -32.36 -19.42 13.65
N TYR A 96 -33.52 -19.49 14.28
CA TYR A 96 -34.54 -18.44 14.23
C TYR A 96 -35.32 -18.33 15.53
N GLN A 97 -35.78 -17.12 15.80
CA GLN A 97 -36.64 -16.83 16.96
C GLN A 97 -37.71 -15.81 16.58
N VAL A 98 -38.83 -15.85 17.30
CA VAL A 98 -39.96 -14.97 17.08
C VAL A 98 -40.32 -14.18 18.33
N HIS A 99 -40.74 -12.93 18.15
CA HIS A 99 -41.31 -12.10 19.18
C HIS A 99 -42.83 -12.31 19.20
N VAL A 100 -43.35 -12.86 20.29
CA VAL A 100 -44.77 -13.19 20.47
C VAL A 100 -45.43 -12.16 21.35
N GLN A 101 -46.65 -11.74 20.97
CA GLN A 101 -47.49 -10.85 21.77
C GLN A 101 -47.53 -11.28 23.25
N ASN A 102 -47.34 -10.33 24.15
CA ASN A 102 -47.35 -10.49 25.62
C ASN A 102 -46.29 -11.46 26.20
N LYS A 103 -45.42 -12.04 25.37
CA LYS A 103 -44.35 -12.95 25.81
C LYS A 103 -42.95 -12.43 25.49
N GLY A 104 -42.84 -11.57 24.49
CA GLY A 104 -41.55 -11.07 24.04
C GLY A 104 -40.84 -12.06 23.11
N TRP A 105 -39.52 -11.96 23.04
CA TRP A 105 -38.68 -12.90 22.31
C TRP A 105 -38.71 -14.29 22.94
N MET A 106 -39.12 -15.28 22.16
CA MET A 106 -39.09 -16.69 22.55
C MET A 106 -37.67 -17.27 22.40
N THR A 107 -37.39 -18.39 23.04
CA THR A 107 -36.13 -19.13 22.87
C THR A 107 -35.89 -19.46 21.39
N PRO A 108 -34.66 -19.25 20.86
CA PRO A 108 -34.30 -19.68 19.52
C PRO A 108 -34.53 -21.17 19.30
N VAL A 109 -34.92 -21.50 18.07
CA VAL A 109 -35.04 -22.88 17.58
C VAL A 109 -34.31 -22.99 16.25
N SER A 110 -34.03 -24.22 15.81
CA SER A 110 -33.23 -24.45 14.61
C SER A 110 -33.84 -25.52 13.72
N ASN A 111 -33.42 -25.54 12.45
CA ASN A 111 -33.54 -26.68 11.53
C ASN A 111 -34.94 -27.31 11.46
N GLY A 112 -35.95 -26.47 11.30
CA GLY A 112 -37.33 -26.88 11.11
C GLY A 112 -38.09 -27.21 12.39
N ALA A 113 -37.61 -26.78 13.55
CA ALA A 113 -38.38 -26.80 14.80
C ALA A 113 -39.43 -25.67 14.86
N PHE A 114 -40.50 -25.82 15.65
CA PHE A 114 -41.56 -24.81 15.71
C PHE A 114 -41.16 -23.58 16.54
N ALA A 115 -41.26 -22.38 15.96
CA ALA A 115 -41.11 -21.10 16.66
C ALA A 115 -42.46 -20.39 16.78
N GLY A 116 -42.96 -20.16 17.99
CA GLY A 116 -44.20 -19.41 18.24
C GLY A 116 -45.13 -20.07 19.23
N THR A 117 -46.44 -19.88 19.05
CA THR A 117 -47.48 -20.50 19.87
C THR A 117 -48.59 -21.04 18.98
N SER A 118 -49.19 -22.17 19.35
CA SER A 118 -50.43 -22.66 18.71
C SER A 118 -51.54 -22.75 19.74
N GLY A 119 -52.77 -22.41 19.36
CA GLY A 119 -53.97 -22.50 20.20
C GLY A 119 -54.06 -21.45 21.32
N GLN A 120 -53.11 -20.53 21.43
CA GLN A 120 -53.06 -19.50 22.49
C GLN A 120 -53.58 -18.14 22.04
N SER A 121 -53.94 -18.01 20.77
CA SER A 121 -54.43 -16.75 20.18
C SER A 121 -53.47 -15.56 20.29
N LEU A 122 -52.16 -15.81 20.22
CA LEU A 122 -51.11 -14.79 20.28
C LEU A 122 -50.46 -14.63 18.90
N ARG A 123 -50.27 -13.38 18.45
CA ARG A 123 -49.65 -13.08 17.15
C ARG A 123 -48.12 -13.03 17.24
N ILE A 124 -47.45 -13.32 16.12
CA ILE A 124 -46.05 -12.96 15.90
C ILE A 124 -45.96 -11.47 15.53
N GLU A 125 -45.05 -10.76 16.18
CA GLU A 125 -44.81 -9.32 15.97
C GLU A 125 -43.46 -9.05 15.28
N ALA A 126 -42.46 -9.90 15.51
CA ALA A 126 -41.15 -9.82 14.87
C ALA A 126 -40.46 -11.19 14.75
N ILE A 127 -39.43 -11.28 13.91
CA ILE A 127 -38.61 -12.47 13.68
C ILE A 127 -37.13 -12.10 13.49
N ARG A 128 -36.23 -13.00 13.91
CA ARG A 128 -34.79 -13.00 13.57
C ARG A 128 -34.41 -14.35 12.99
N ILE A 129 -33.55 -14.34 11.98
CA ILE A 129 -33.08 -15.55 11.30
C ILE A 129 -31.57 -15.40 11.07
N SER A 130 -30.79 -16.40 11.49
CA SER A 130 -29.34 -16.47 11.33
C SER A 130 -28.94 -17.82 10.74
N LEU A 131 -27.79 -17.86 10.08
CA LEU A 131 -27.14 -19.08 9.63
C LEU A 131 -26.01 -19.46 10.59
N ASP A 132 -25.78 -20.76 10.75
CA ASP A 132 -24.72 -21.34 11.55
C ASP A 132 -23.78 -22.13 10.62
N ASN A 133 -22.46 -21.92 10.73
CA ASN A 133 -21.40 -22.58 9.93
C ASN A 133 -21.62 -22.47 8.40
N LEU A 134 -21.91 -21.25 7.94
CA LEU A 134 -22.18 -20.91 6.54
C LEU A 134 -21.64 -19.51 6.22
N GLU A 135 -20.34 -19.33 6.41
CA GLU A 135 -19.63 -18.05 6.25
C GLU A 135 -19.64 -17.55 4.79
N ASP A 136 -19.88 -18.43 3.82
CA ASP A 136 -20.03 -18.05 2.41
C ASP A 136 -21.46 -17.63 2.05
N TYR A 137 -22.39 -17.58 3.01
CA TYR A 137 -23.80 -17.32 2.74
C TYR A 137 -24.42 -16.28 3.68
N ASP A 138 -25.43 -15.59 3.14
CA ASP A 138 -26.31 -14.69 3.87
C ASP A 138 -27.75 -15.23 3.81
N VAL A 139 -28.47 -15.13 4.93
CA VAL A 139 -29.92 -15.28 4.95
C VAL A 139 -30.57 -13.91 4.89
N TYR A 140 -31.34 -13.68 3.82
CA TYR A 140 -32.12 -12.47 3.63
C TYR A 140 -33.58 -12.76 3.92
N TYR A 141 -34.24 -11.87 4.67
CA TYR A 141 -35.68 -11.96 4.92
C TYR A 141 -36.35 -10.59 4.95
N ARG A 142 -37.62 -10.57 4.56
CA ARG A 142 -38.47 -9.38 4.53
C ARG A 142 -39.93 -9.76 4.77
N GLY A 143 -40.77 -8.79 5.08
CA GLY A 143 -42.16 -9.10 5.40
C GLY A 143 -43.07 -7.89 5.46
N HIS A 144 -44.37 -8.16 5.46
CA HIS A 144 -45.40 -7.13 5.63
C HIS A 144 -45.83 -7.06 7.09
N VAL A 145 -45.81 -5.86 7.68
CA VAL A 145 -46.25 -5.61 9.06
C VAL A 145 -47.54 -4.81 9.03
N GLN A 146 -48.54 -5.25 9.79
CA GLN A 146 -49.84 -4.60 9.91
C GLN A 146 -49.68 -3.09 10.12
N ASN A 147 -50.41 -2.28 9.34
CA ASN A 147 -50.46 -0.81 9.38
C ASN A 147 -49.11 -0.09 9.14
N ARG A 148 -48.00 -0.81 9.01
CA ARG A 148 -46.66 -0.27 8.77
C ARG A 148 -46.18 -0.56 7.34
N GLY A 149 -46.73 -1.58 6.71
CA GLY A 149 -46.44 -1.92 5.32
C GLY A 149 -45.25 -2.87 5.20
N ASP A 150 -44.61 -2.80 4.03
CA ASP A 150 -43.50 -3.64 3.62
C ASP A 150 -42.20 -3.22 4.31
N LEU A 151 -41.58 -4.14 5.06
CA LEU A 151 -40.34 -3.89 5.80
C LEU A 151 -39.23 -4.88 5.44
N PRO A 152 -37.95 -4.43 5.48
CA PRO A 152 -37.54 -3.04 5.66
C PRO A 152 -37.79 -2.19 4.38
N GLN A 153 -37.79 -0.88 4.53
CA GLN A 153 -37.70 0.05 3.39
C GLN A 153 -36.23 0.40 3.16
N THR A 154 -35.75 0.23 1.93
CA THR A 154 -34.39 0.59 1.50
C THR A 154 -34.53 1.46 0.26
N ASP A 155 -34.09 2.72 0.34
CA ASP A 155 -34.18 3.72 -0.75
C ASP A 155 -35.58 3.85 -1.37
N GLY A 156 -36.63 3.79 -0.53
CA GLY A 156 -38.02 3.89 -0.97
C GLY A 156 -38.57 2.63 -1.66
N THR A 157 -37.82 1.51 -1.61
CA THR A 157 -38.23 0.21 -2.14
C THR A 157 -38.30 -0.84 -1.02
N TRP A 158 -38.99 -1.95 -1.29
CA TRP A 158 -39.09 -3.05 -0.34
C TRP A 158 -37.78 -3.84 -0.27
N GLY A 159 -36.98 -3.52 0.75
CA GLY A 159 -35.66 -4.09 0.99
C GLY A 159 -35.71 -5.42 1.74
N TRP A 160 -34.52 -5.84 2.21
CA TRP A 160 -34.33 -7.07 2.97
C TRP A 160 -33.50 -6.77 4.22
N VAL A 161 -33.88 -7.34 5.36
CA VAL A 161 -32.94 -7.49 6.47
C VAL A 161 -32.14 -8.78 6.26
N LYS A 162 -31.00 -8.93 6.94
CA LYS A 162 -30.20 -10.15 6.88
C LYS A 162 -29.58 -10.51 8.22
N ASN A 163 -29.18 -11.78 8.36
CA ASN A 163 -28.30 -12.31 9.41
C ASN A 163 -28.60 -11.79 10.83
N GLY A 164 -29.72 -12.20 11.40
CA GLY A 164 -30.08 -11.94 12.80
C GLY A 164 -30.72 -10.58 13.06
N ALA A 165 -30.79 -9.68 12.06
CA ALA A 165 -31.46 -8.38 12.19
C ALA A 165 -32.99 -8.51 12.39
N ASP A 166 -33.59 -7.60 13.15
CA ASP A 166 -35.01 -7.69 13.49
C ASP A 166 -35.88 -7.35 12.27
N LEU A 167 -36.77 -8.28 11.89
CA LEU A 167 -37.87 -7.99 10.97
C LEU A 167 -39.18 -7.96 11.76
N GLY A 168 -39.82 -6.78 11.84
CA GLY A 168 -41.14 -6.64 12.47
C GLY A 168 -41.27 -5.43 13.38
N SER A 169 -42.04 -5.58 14.45
CA SER A 169 -42.18 -4.60 15.52
C SER A 169 -42.06 -5.24 16.89
N THR A 170 -41.41 -4.56 17.83
CA THR A 170 -41.38 -4.92 19.25
C THR A 170 -42.05 -3.80 20.04
N GLY A 171 -43.12 -4.11 20.78
CA GLY A 171 -43.82 -3.14 21.64
C GLY A 171 -44.84 -2.24 20.94
N SER A 172 -44.93 -2.25 19.61
CA SER A 172 -45.96 -1.48 18.86
C SER A 172 -47.28 -2.21 18.67
N SER A 173 -47.38 -3.46 19.14
CA SER A 173 -48.57 -4.31 19.00
C SER A 173 -49.00 -4.60 17.55
N LEU A 174 -48.09 -4.49 16.57
CA LEU A 174 -48.36 -4.76 15.16
C LEU A 174 -47.92 -6.19 14.81
N ARG A 175 -48.80 -6.94 14.14
CA ARG A 175 -48.46 -8.30 13.71
C ARG A 175 -47.68 -8.32 12.41
N LEU A 176 -46.79 -9.30 12.28
CA LEU A 176 -46.27 -9.73 11.00
C LEU A 176 -47.41 -10.44 10.24
N GLU A 177 -47.65 -10.05 8.99
CA GLU A 177 -48.70 -10.61 8.13
C GLU A 177 -48.15 -11.47 6.98
N GLU A 178 -46.89 -11.27 6.59
CA GLU A 178 -46.23 -11.97 5.50
C GLU A 178 -44.71 -12.05 5.75
N LEU A 179 -44.08 -13.15 5.32
CA LEU A 179 -42.64 -13.39 5.39
C LEU A 179 -42.12 -13.99 4.07
N GLU A 180 -41.01 -13.48 3.58
CA GLU A 180 -40.19 -14.08 2.54
C GLU A 180 -38.77 -14.30 3.07
N VAL A 181 -38.15 -15.44 2.74
CA VAL A 181 -36.78 -15.79 3.15
C VAL A 181 -36.02 -16.38 1.96
N LYS A 182 -34.76 -15.97 1.76
CA LYS A 182 -33.85 -16.58 0.79
C LYS A 182 -32.44 -16.72 1.35
N ILE A 183 -31.71 -17.70 0.81
CA ILE A 183 -30.27 -17.84 1.01
C ILE A 183 -29.57 -17.26 -0.22
N VAL A 184 -28.55 -16.46 0.00
CA VAL A 184 -27.73 -15.86 -1.05
C VAL A 184 -26.28 -16.14 -0.73
N ARG A 185 -25.52 -16.63 -1.71
CA ARG A 185 -24.07 -16.79 -1.58
C ARG A 185 -23.40 -15.41 -1.57
N ARG A 186 -22.41 -15.22 -0.70
CA ARG A 186 -21.56 -14.02 -0.67
C ARG A 186 -20.64 -14.01 -1.90
N ASP A 187 -20.23 -12.82 -2.29
CA ASP A 187 -19.20 -12.67 -3.31
C ASP A 187 -17.86 -13.19 -2.76
N THR A 188 -17.12 -13.95 -3.59
CA THR A 188 -15.80 -14.45 -3.24
C THR A 188 -14.74 -13.38 -3.52
N SER A 189 -13.93 -13.06 -2.53
CA SER A 189 -12.80 -12.15 -2.67
C SER A 189 -11.62 -12.87 -3.32
N LEU A 190 -11.15 -12.32 -4.44
CA LEU A 190 -9.99 -12.83 -5.19
C LEU A 190 -8.76 -11.94 -5.06
N THR A 191 -8.79 -10.89 -4.24
CA THR A 191 -7.72 -9.87 -4.17
C THR A 191 -6.37 -10.50 -3.89
N ALA A 192 -6.20 -11.20 -2.77
CA ALA A 192 -4.93 -11.82 -2.38
C ALA A 192 -4.46 -12.87 -3.40
N TYR A 193 -5.39 -13.69 -3.91
CA TYR A 193 -5.08 -14.67 -4.95
C TYR A 193 -4.53 -13.99 -6.22
N ASN A 194 -5.21 -12.95 -6.71
CA ASN A 194 -4.81 -12.25 -7.93
C ASN A 194 -3.46 -11.52 -7.77
N GLU A 195 -3.24 -10.86 -6.63
CA GLU A 195 -1.97 -10.20 -6.30
C GLU A 195 -0.80 -11.20 -6.29
N LEU A 196 -1.01 -12.37 -5.68
CA LEU A 196 -0.01 -13.45 -5.65
C LEU A 196 0.28 -14.00 -7.06
N ILE A 197 -0.75 -14.27 -7.86
CA ILE A 197 -0.59 -14.75 -9.24
C ILE A 197 0.11 -13.70 -10.12
N GLU A 198 -0.19 -12.42 -9.95
CA GLU A 198 0.50 -11.33 -10.65
C GLU A 198 1.99 -11.28 -10.27
N THR A 199 2.30 -11.43 -8.99
CA THR A 199 3.68 -11.48 -8.47
C THR A 199 4.46 -12.65 -9.06
N ILE A 200 3.86 -13.85 -9.05
CA ILE A 200 4.44 -15.05 -9.68
C ILE A 200 4.62 -14.84 -11.19
N GLY A 201 3.70 -14.15 -11.85
CA GLY A 201 3.78 -13.83 -13.27
C GLY A 201 4.96 -12.95 -13.67
N LYS A 202 5.59 -12.24 -12.72
CA LYS A 202 6.79 -11.43 -12.93
C LYS A 202 8.09 -12.24 -12.86
N LEU A 203 8.04 -13.49 -12.40
CA LEU A 203 9.21 -14.35 -12.24
C LEU A 203 9.67 -14.96 -13.57
N ALA A 204 10.98 -15.11 -13.76
CA ALA A 204 11.53 -15.89 -14.86
C ALA A 204 11.92 -17.30 -14.38
N ALA A 205 11.31 -18.33 -15.00
CA ALA A 205 11.56 -19.73 -14.68
C ALA A 205 13.05 -20.14 -14.72
N ALA A 206 13.85 -19.44 -15.54
CA ALA A 206 15.28 -19.72 -15.72
C ALA A 206 16.12 -19.40 -14.48
N ASP A 207 15.62 -18.54 -13.59
CA ASP A 207 16.33 -18.04 -12.41
C ASP A 207 16.26 -19.01 -11.23
N TYR A 208 15.39 -20.02 -11.33
CA TYR A 208 15.11 -20.97 -10.25
C TYR A 208 15.55 -22.39 -10.60
N THR A 209 15.70 -23.23 -9.57
CA THR A 209 15.95 -24.66 -9.78
C THR A 209 14.74 -25.30 -10.48
N PRO A 210 14.95 -26.27 -11.39
CA PRO A 210 13.84 -26.96 -12.04
C PRO A 210 12.86 -27.64 -11.05
N GLU A 211 13.37 -28.11 -9.91
CA GLU A 211 12.56 -28.80 -8.89
C GLU A 211 11.63 -27.84 -8.14
N SER A 212 12.16 -26.71 -7.65
CA SER A 212 11.34 -25.71 -6.94
C SER A 212 10.33 -25.06 -7.88
N TRP A 213 10.73 -24.78 -9.12
CA TRP A 213 9.83 -24.21 -10.13
C TRP A 213 8.69 -25.19 -10.49
N ALA A 214 9.00 -26.48 -10.67
CA ALA A 214 7.97 -27.49 -10.90
C ALA A 214 7.01 -27.64 -9.70
N THR A 215 7.50 -27.43 -8.47
CA THR A 215 6.68 -27.47 -7.26
C THR A 215 5.68 -26.32 -7.23
N LEU A 216 6.11 -25.09 -7.56
CA LEU A 216 5.21 -23.93 -7.68
C LEU A 216 4.15 -24.15 -8.76
N GLN A 217 4.55 -24.64 -9.94
CA GLN A 217 3.63 -24.96 -11.02
C GLN A 217 2.59 -26.01 -10.59
N ALA A 218 3.03 -27.07 -9.92
CA ALA A 218 2.13 -28.09 -9.40
C ALA A 218 1.16 -27.52 -8.35
N ALA A 219 1.59 -26.61 -7.48
CA ALA A 219 0.71 -25.97 -6.50
C ALA A 219 -0.40 -25.15 -7.18
N ILE A 220 -0.07 -24.41 -8.24
CA ILE A 220 -1.05 -23.65 -9.04
C ILE A 220 -2.02 -24.61 -9.75
N ASP A 221 -1.50 -25.65 -10.39
CA ASP A 221 -2.32 -26.61 -11.17
C ASP A 221 -3.27 -27.44 -10.28
N THR A 222 -2.86 -27.76 -9.05
CA THR A 222 -3.64 -28.60 -8.13
C THR A 222 -4.68 -27.83 -7.32
N ASN A 223 -4.62 -26.49 -7.30
CA ASN A 223 -5.55 -25.63 -6.56
C ASN A 223 -6.29 -24.65 -7.49
N PRO A 224 -7.12 -25.14 -8.43
CA PRO A 224 -7.81 -24.28 -9.39
C PRO A 224 -8.88 -23.42 -8.70
N VAL A 225 -8.77 -22.10 -8.87
CA VAL A 225 -9.82 -21.15 -8.49
C VAL A 225 -10.78 -20.94 -9.66
N THR A 226 -12.08 -21.11 -9.40
CA THR A 226 -13.18 -21.03 -10.39
C THR A 226 -14.33 -20.19 -9.86
N GLU A 227 -15.33 -19.86 -10.69
CA GLU A 227 -16.57 -19.17 -10.20
C GLU A 227 -17.34 -19.97 -9.14
N ALA A 228 -17.14 -21.29 -9.10
CA ALA A 228 -17.76 -22.16 -8.11
C ALA A 228 -17.00 -22.18 -6.78
N SER A 229 -15.72 -21.76 -6.75
CA SER A 229 -14.85 -21.84 -5.57
C SER A 229 -15.36 -20.96 -4.45
N LEU A 230 -15.57 -21.54 -3.26
CA LEU A 230 -15.96 -20.83 -2.04
C LEU A 230 -14.79 -19.98 -1.51
N GLN A 231 -15.04 -19.07 -0.56
CA GLN A 231 -13.95 -18.28 0.01
C GLN A 231 -12.88 -19.17 0.64
N ALA A 232 -13.30 -20.21 1.36
CA ALA A 232 -12.38 -21.18 1.95
C ALA A 232 -11.52 -21.91 0.90
N ASP A 233 -12.07 -22.20 -0.29
CA ASP A 233 -11.31 -22.83 -1.37
C ASP A 233 -10.26 -21.87 -1.94
N VAL A 234 -10.62 -20.59 -2.09
CA VAL A 234 -9.69 -19.54 -2.55
C VAL A 234 -8.61 -19.28 -1.52
N ASP A 235 -8.94 -19.21 -0.24
CA ASP A 235 -7.98 -19.01 0.85
C ASP A 235 -7.01 -20.19 0.93
N ALA A 236 -7.52 -21.43 0.82
CA ALA A 236 -6.70 -22.63 0.80
C ALA A 236 -5.78 -22.69 -0.43
N ALA A 237 -6.29 -22.33 -1.61
CA ALA A 237 -5.50 -22.24 -2.84
C ALA A 237 -4.39 -21.20 -2.71
N THR A 238 -4.73 -20.00 -2.20
CA THR A 238 -3.78 -18.90 -2.00
C THR A 238 -2.66 -19.32 -1.06
N ALA A 239 -2.99 -19.88 0.10
CA ALA A 239 -1.99 -20.34 1.08
C ALA A 239 -1.08 -21.45 0.53
N ALA A 240 -1.64 -22.39 -0.25
CA ALA A 240 -0.86 -23.47 -0.86
C ALA A 240 0.11 -22.95 -1.93
N ILE A 241 -0.32 -21.99 -2.75
CA ILE A 241 0.51 -21.37 -3.77
C ILE A 241 1.59 -20.48 -3.12
N GLU A 242 1.23 -19.71 -2.10
CA GLU A 242 2.16 -18.84 -1.35
C GLU A 242 3.27 -19.67 -0.70
N ALA A 243 2.92 -20.79 -0.05
CA ALA A 243 3.93 -21.68 0.53
C ALA A 243 4.90 -22.26 -0.52
N ALA A 244 4.43 -22.55 -1.73
CA ALA A 244 5.29 -23.03 -2.81
C ALA A 244 6.14 -21.91 -3.43
N TYR A 245 5.61 -20.69 -3.47
CA TYR A 245 6.33 -19.48 -3.89
C TYR A 245 7.48 -19.14 -2.93
N GLU A 246 7.22 -19.14 -1.62
CA GLU A 246 8.24 -18.92 -0.57
C GLU A 246 9.31 -20.03 -0.54
N ALA A 247 8.99 -21.22 -1.07
CA ALA A 247 9.91 -22.33 -1.19
C ALA A 247 10.74 -22.33 -2.50
N LEU A 248 10.60 -21.30 -3.35
CA LEU A 248 11.40 -21.18 -4.56
C LEU A 248 12.90 -21.13 -4.24
N ALA A 249 13.68 -21.96 -4.93
CA ALA A 249 15.13 -22.00 -4.79
C ALA A 249 15.78 -21.38 -6.03
N LEU A 250 16.56 -20.32 -5.83
CA LEU A 250 17.33 -19.69 -6.90
C LEU A 250 18.39 -20.64 -7.46
N LYS A 251 18.63 -20.52 -8.76
CA LYS A 251 19.71 -21.20 -9.46
C LYS A 251 21.02 -20.45 -9.17
N VAL A 252 21.84 -21.00 -8.27
CA VAL A 252 23.20 -20.51 -8.03
C VAL A 252 24.08 -20.89 -9.22
N MET A 253 24.49 -19.89 -10.00
CA MET A 253 25.26 -20.05 -11.23
C MET A 253 26.77 -20.01 -10.99
N ALA A 254 27.22 -19.31 -9.95
CA ALA A 254 28.63 -19.26 -9.57
C ALA A 254 28.80 -19.23 -8.05
N VAL A 255 29.76 -20.02 -7.56
CA VAL A 255 30.20 -20.02 -6.17
C VAL A 255 31.69 -19.70 -6.16
N TYR A 256 32.07 -18.66 -5.42
CA TYR A 256 33.45 -18.26 -5.22
C TYR A 256 33.90 -18.70 -3.83
N ASP A 257 34.59 -19.84 -3.80
CA ASP A 257 35.05 -20.57 -2.59
C ASP A 257 36.58 -20.56 -2.42
N VAL A 258 37.28 -19.85 -3.31
CA VAL A 258 38.72 -19.62 -3.23
C VAL A 258 38.98 -18.10 -3.27
N PRO A 259 39.84 -17.54 -2.38
CA PRO A 259 40.21 -16.13 -2.43
C PRO A 259 40.84 -15.76 -3.78
N GLY A 260 40.53 -14.58 -4.30
CA GLY A 260 41.02 -14.14 -5.60
C GLY A 260 40.15 -13.07 -6.25
N THR A 261 40.56 -12.63 -7.44
CA THR A 261 39.83 -11.64 -8.25
C THR A 261 39.13 -12.34 -9.42
N TYR A 262 37.84 -12.09 -9.57
CA TYR A 262 36.98 -12.72 -10.58
C TYR A 262 36.24 -11.66 -11.41
N GLY A 263 36.11 -11.93 -12.70
CA GLY A 263 35.58 -10.98 -13.69
C GLY A 263 36.68 -10.22 -14.44
N PRO A 264 36.33 -9.58 -15.57
CA PRO A 264 37.31 -9.02 -16.48
C PRO A 264 38.00 -7.77 -15.92
N GLU A 265 39.27 -7.53 -16.27
CA GLU A 265 39.99 -6.29 -15.90
C GLU A 265 39.40 -5.05 -16.59
N THR A 266 38.85 -5.22 -17.79
CA THR A 266 38.18 -4.17 -18.57
C THR A 266 36.97 -4.74 -19.31
N GLY A 267 35.96 -3.92 -19.56
CA GLY A 267 34.70 -4.39 -20.15
C GLY A 267 33.74 -4.92 -19.09
N SER A 268 32.80 -5.78 -19.48
CA SER A 268 31.84 -6.40 -18.56
C SER A 268 31.54 -7.83 -18.99
N GLU A 269 31.28 -8.71 -18.02
CA GLU A 269 30.85 -10.10 -18.23
C GLU A 269 29.51 -10.35 -17.52
N THR A 270 28.59 -11.07 -18.16
CA THR A 270 27.26 -11.36 -17.60
C THR A 270 27.19 -12.76 -16.99
N ILE A 271 26.69 -12.85 -15.76
CA ILE A 271 26.30 -14.08 -15.09
C ILE A 271 24.78 -14.11 -15.02
N ALA A 272 24.16 -15.06 -15.73
CA ALA A 272 22.72 -15.16 -15.92
C ALA A 272 21.94 -15.70 -14.69
N GLY A 273 22.47 -15.55 -13.48
CA GLY A 273 21.84 -16.07 -12.27
C GLY A 273 22.62 -15.67 -11.02
N SER A 274 22.24 -16.24 -9.87
CA SER A 274 22.77 -15.80 -8.59
C SER A 274 24.22 -16.24 -8.35
N VAL A 275 24.93 -15.41 -7.59
CA VAL A 275 26.34 -15.57 -7.23
C VAL A 275 26.48 -15.68 -5.71
N VAL A 276 27.36 -16.56 -5.24
CA VAL A 276 27.67 -16.68 -3.79
C VAL A 276 29.17 -16.57 -3.55
N ILE A 277 29.57 -15.70 -2.63
CA ILE A 277 30.92 -15.63 -2.06
C ILE A 277 30.90 -16.41 -0.74
N THR A 278 31.76 -17.42 -0.61
CA THR A 278 31.77 -18.30 0.57
C THR A 278 33.04 -18.22 1.41
N VAL A 279 34.08 -17.53 0.92
CA VAL A 279 35.35 -17.34 1.63
C VAL A 279 35.82 -15.89 1.59
N SER A 280 36.61 -15.51 2.59
CA SER A 280 37.28 -14.21 2.67
C SER A 280 38.27 -13.99 1.52
N GLY A 281 38.49 -12.74 1.12
CA GLY A 281 39.50 -12.36 0.11
C GLY A 281 39.03 -12.48 -1.33
N VAL A 282 37.72 -12.60 -1.56
CA VAL A 282 37.14 -12.58 -2.91
C VAL A 282 36.92 -11.13 -3.35
N THR A 283 37.40 -10.82 -4.55
CA THR A 283 37.08 -9.61 -5.29
C THR A 283 36.29 -9.98 -6.52
N LEU A 284 35.07 -9.47 -6.65
CA LEU A 284 34.31 -9.52 -7.89
C LEU A 284 34.49 -8.19 -8.61
N GLN A 285 34.71 -8.21 -9.92
CA GLN A 285 34.88 -6.98 -10.69
C GLN A 285 34.24 -7.01 -12.07
N ASN A 286 33.60 -5.90 -12.46
CA ASN A 286 33.06 -5.70 -13.81
C ASN A 286 32.11 -6.83 -14.26
N LEU A 287 31.22 -7.27 -13.37
CA LEU A 287 30.22 -8.30 -13.66
C LEU A 287 28.82 -7.71 -13.69
N VAL A 288 27.98 -8.21 -14.59
CA VAL A 288 26.53 -8.04 -14.57
C VAL A 288 25.93 -9.34 -14.06
N ILE A 289 25.36 -9.33 -12.87
CA ILE A 289 24.71 -10.45 -12.20
C ILE A 289 23.20 -10.26 -12.38
N GLU A 290 22.56 -11.12 -13.17
CA GLU A 290 21.12 -11.05 -13.43
C GLU A 290 20.28 -11.56 -12.25
N GLY A 291 20.87 -12.35 -11.35
CA GLY A 291 20.24 -12.80 -10.10
C GLY A 291 20.74 -12.05 -8.86
N ASP A 292 20.68 -12.73 -7.72
CA ASP A 292 21.13 -12.22 -6.43
C ASP A 292 22.64 -12.37 -6.25
N LEU A 293 23.23 -11.52 -5.40
CA LEU A 293 24.59 -11.68 -4.90
C LEU A 293 24.55 -11.97 -3.40
N THR A 294 25.12 -13.09 -2.97
CA THR A 294 25.19 -13.45 -1.54
C THR A 294 26.63 -13.46 -1.04
N ILE A 295 26.89 -12.77 0.07
CA ILE A 295 28.12 -12.90 0.87
C ILE A 295 27.79 -13.78 2.07
N ALA A 296 28.11 -15.07 1.98
CA ALA A 296 27.65 -16.08 2.91
C ALA A 296 28.27 -15.92 4.31
N GLU A 297 27.58 -16.44 5.34
CA GLU A 297 28.05 -16.48 6.73
C GLU A 297 29.42 -17.14 6.87
N SER A 298 29.74 -18.12 6.00
CA SER A 298 31.03 -18.81 5.97
C SER A 298 32.23 -17.91 5.64
N VAL A 299 32.00 -16.70 5.12
CA VAL A 299 33.05 -15.67 4.99
C VAL A 299 33.56 -15.23 6.38
N GLY A 300 32.74 -15.40 7.44
CA GLY A 300 33.06 -15.06 8.83
C GLY A 300 33.40 -13.58 9.00
N ASP A 301 34.39 -13.27 9.83
CA ASP A 301 34.93 -11.91 9.99
C ASP A 301 35.87 -11.46 8.84
N GLY A 302 35.84 -12.18 7.72
CA GLY A 302 36.65 -11.91 6.55
C GLY A 302 36.23 -10.67 5.75
N ASN A 303 36.77 -10.56 4.54
CA ASN A 303 36.41 -9.49 3.61
C ASN A 303 35.92 -9.99 2.25
N ALA A 304 35.20 -9.10 1.57
CA ALA A 304 34.87 -9.21 0.16
C ALA A 304 34.91 -7.83 -0.49
N THR A 305 35.29 -7.78 -1.76
CA THR A 305 35.36 -6.53 -2.54
C THR A 305 34.48 -6.64 -3.78
N LEU A 306 33.59 -5.66 -3.96
CA LEU A 306 32.65 -5.55 -5.07
C LEU A 306 33.04 -4.33 -5.90
N ASN A 307 33.68 -4.55 -7.05
CA ASN A 307 34.21 -3.50 -7.92
C ASN A 307 33.36 -3.37 -9.19
N ASN A 308 32.60 -2.29 -9.32
CA ASN A 308 31.83 -1.98 -10.53
C ASN A 308 30.95 -3.16 -10.99
N LEU A 309 30.09 -3.64 -10.09
CA LEU A 309 29.13 -4.71 -10.39
C LEU A 309 27.77 -4.11 -10.74
N THR A 310 27.02 -4.75 -11.64
CA THR A 310 25.58 -4.53 -11.77
C THR A 310 24.88 -5.76 -11.21
N VAL A 311 24.08 -5.61 -10.15
CA VAL A 311 23.30 -6.72 -9.56
C VAL A 311 21.82 -6.39 -9.71
N ALA A 312 21.12 -7.16 -10.53
CA ALA A 312 19.70 -6.96 -10.80
C ALA A 312 18.83 -7.41 -9.61
N GLY A 313 19.20 -8.51 -8.95
CA GLY A 313 18.57 -9.00 -7.72
C GLY A 313 19.07 -8.27 -6.46
N SER A 314 18.81 -8.89 -5.31
CA SER A 314 19.28 -8.40 -4.00
C SER A 314 20.74 -8.76 -3.75
N THR A 315 21.47 -7.86 -3.09
CA THR A 315 22.80 -8.15 -2.54
C THR A 315 22.68 -8.45 -1.04
N ASN A 316 22.77 -9.72 -0.66
CA ASN A 316 22.54 -10.20 0.70
C ASN A 316 23.87 -10.45 1.43
N ILE A 317 24.08 -9.78 2.56
CA ILE A 317 25.32 -9.81 3.33
C ILE A 317 25.08 -10.50 4.68
N TYR A 318 25.58 -11.73 4.79
CA TYR A 318 25.56 -12.55 6.01
C TYR A 318 26.94 -12.60 6.69
N GLY A 319 28.02 -12.63 5.89
CA GLY A 319 29.41 -12.60 6.36
C GLY A 319 30.10 -11.26 6.12
N GLY A 320 31.26 -11.07 6.75
CA GLY A 320 32.06 -9.85 6.73
C GLY A 320 32.32 -9.34 8.15
N GLY A 321 33.58 -8.99 8.44
CA GLY A 321 33.98 -8.49 9.76
C GLY A 321 34.23 -6.98 9.82
N THR A 322 35.17 -6.59 10.67
CA THR A 322 35.67 -5.21 10.80
C THR A 322 37.19 -5.18 10.61
N GLY A 323 37.76 -4.07 10.11
CA GLY A 323 39.20 -3.99 9.88
C GLY A 323 39.62 -3.03 8.76
N ALA A 324 40.41 -2.02 9.14
CA ALA A 324 40.84 -0.86 8.38
C ALA A 324 41.24 -1.07 6.91
N THR A 325 40.38 -0.60 6.00
CA THR A 325 40.77 -0.06 4.70
C THR A 325 41.21 1.39 4.88
N THR A 326 42.51 1.67 4.81
CA THR A 326 43.00 3.06 4.86
C THR A 326 42.91 3.67 3.47
N GLN A 327 42.18 4.77 3.33
CA GLN A 327 42.25 5.62 2.14
C GLN A 327 43.56 6.42 2.18
N THR A 328 44.53 6.08 1.33
CA THR A 328 45.69 6.93 1.07
C THR A 328 45.62 7.41 -0.38
N ALA A 329 45.41 8.71 -0.58
CA ALA A 329 45.54 9.40 -1.87
C ALA A 329 44.93 8.64 -3.08
N GLY A 330 43.63 8.32 -3.03
CA GLY A 330 42.91 7.71 -4.16
C GLY A 330 43.28 6.26 -4.46
N THR A 331 44.01 5.57 -3.56
CA THR A 331 44.30 4.13 -3.69
C THR A 331 43.79 3.40 -2.45
N LEU A 332 43.00 2.34 -2.69
CA LEU A 332 42.60 1.42 -1.63
C LEU A 332 43.74 0.45 -1.35
N THR A 333 44.25 0.46 -0.13
CA THR A 333 44.98 -0.69 0.39
C THR A 333 44.03 -1.44 1.31
N VAL A 334 43.43 -2.53 0.80
CA VAL A 334 42.89 -3.58 1.66
C VAL A 334 44.10 -4.16 2.37
N GLN A 335 44.26 -3.88 3.66
CA GLN A 335 45.29 -4.58 4.41
C GLN A 335 44.91 -6.06 4.43
N ASN A 336 45.87 -6.90 4.06
CA ASN A 336 45.69 -8.34 4.04
C ASN A 336 45.21 -8.81 5.44
N GLY A 337 43.98 -9.31 5.54
CA GLY A 337 43.35 -9.72 6.79
C GLY A 337 42.47 -8.68 7.51
N GLY A 338 42.17 -7.51 6.94
CA GLY A 338 41.13 -6.61 7.46
C GLY A 338 39.74 -7.12 7.08
N GLY A 339 38.81 -7.23 8.04
CA GLY A 339 37.44 -7.68 7.83
C GLY A 339 36.51 -6.56 7.33
N GLY A 340 35.54 -6.89 6.47
CA GLY A 340 34.53 -5.95 5.98
C GLY A 340 34.22 -6.04 4.49
N ILE A 341 33.19 -5.32 4.07
CA ILE A 341 32.72 -5.31 2.67
C ILE A 341 33.10 -4.00 2.02
N VAL A 342 33.82 -4.08 0.91
CA VAL A 342 34.19 -2.93 0.10
C VAL A 342 33.31 -2.88 -1.13
N ILE A 343 32.66 -1.73 -1.38
CA ILE A 343 31.83 -1.49 -2.55
C ILE A 343 32.40 -0.29 -3.31
N ASN A 344 32.92 -0.55 -4.50
CA ASN A 344 33.61 0.44 -5.32
C ASN A 344 32.91 0.56 -6.67
N GLY A 345 31.92 1.43 -6.76
CA GLY A 345 31.13 1.60 -7.97
C GLY A 345 30.08 0.49 -8.19
N GLY A 346 29.32 0.61 -9.27
CA GLY A 346 28.31 -0.36 -9.69
C GLY A 346 26.86 0.13 -9.57
N GLU A 347 25.93 -0.76 -9.85
CA GLU A 347 24.49 -0.56 -9.72
C GLU A 347 23.92 -1.75 -8.92
N TYR A 348 23.22 -1.45 -7.83
CA TYR A 348 22.66 -2.46 -6.93
C TYR A 348 21.20 -2.09 -6.66
N SER A 349 20.28 -3.02 -6.92
CA SER A 349 18.85 -2.80 -6.65
C SER A 349 18.58 -2.60 -5.15
N GLU A 350 19.18 -3.43 -4.31
CA GLU A 350 19.13 -3.30 -2.85
C GLU A 350 20.31 -4.07 -2.22
N ILE A 351 20.89 -3.53 -1.15
CA ILE A 351 21.90 -4.21 -0.34
C ILE A 351 21.30 -4.48 1.04
N GLN A 352 21.18 -5.74 1.42
CA GLN A 352 20.62 -6.18 2.70
C GLN A 352 21.73 -6.68 3.64
N ILE A 353 21.75 -6.18 4.87
CA ILE A 353 22.58 -6.73 5.97
C ILE A 353 21.69 -7.62 6.83
N ILE A 354 22.06 -8.91 6.89
CA ILE A 354 21.37 -9.96 7.64
C ILE A 354 22.44 -10.77 8.39
N LYS A 355 22.89 -10.26 9.53
CA LYS A 355 24.04 -10.83 10.26
C LYS A 355 23.58 -11.44 11.59
N SER A 356 23.93 -12.70 11.80
CA SER A 356 23.60 -13.50 13.00
C SER A 356 24.59 -13.26 14.16
N GLU A 357 25.83 -12.90 13.85
CA GLU A 357 26.90 -12.69 14.83
C GLU A 357 27.94 -11.67 14.34
N GLY A 358 28.53 -10.92 15.28
CA GLY A 358 29.64 -9.99 15.03
C GLY A 358 29.25 -8.65 14.39
N SER A 359 30.16 -7.69 14.51
CA SER A 359 30.06 -6.37 13.87
C SER A 359 30.44 -6.43 12.39
N ILE A 360 29.94 -5.49 11.60
CA ILE A 360 30.25 -5.38 10.17
C ILE A 360 30.67 -3.98 9.78
N GLN A 361 31.66 -3.88 8.90
CA GLN A 361 32.11 -2.62 8.31
C GLN A 361 31.84 -2.62 6.80
N ILE A 362 31.14 -1.60 6.31
CA ILE A 362 30.87 -1.37 4.89
C ILE A 362 31.57 -0.09 4.45
N TYR A 363 32.36 -0.21 3.38
CA TYR A 363 33.13 0.90 2.82
C TYR A 363 32.68 1.22 1.39
N THR A 364 32.40 2.49 1.08
CA THR A 364 32.08 2.97 -0.27
C THR A 364 33.07 4.04 -0.75
N PHE A 365 33.44 4.01 -2.04
CA PHE A 365 34.28 5.04 -2.67
C PHE A 365 33.42 6.01 -3.49
N ASP A 366 33.35 7.26 -3.04
CA ASP A 366 32.87 8.46 -3.77
C ASP A 366 31.85 8.17 -4.88
N THR A 367 30.70 7.65 -4.48
CA THR A 367 29.62 7.33 -5.40
C THR A 367 28.32 7.98 -4.95
N THR A 368 27.83 8.87 -5.79
CA THR A 368 26.41 9.24 -5.96
C THR A 368 25.60 8.09 -6.56
N ILE A 369 25.88 6.84 -6.16
CA ILE A 369 25.07 5.69 -6.57
C ILE A 369 23.87 5.67 -5.63
N GLY A 370 22.68 5.52 -6.18
CA GLY A 370 21.41 5.33 -5.45
C GLY A 370 21.35 4.02 -4.66
N GLN A 371 22.42 3.67 -3.95
CA GLN A 371 22.52 2.48 -3.13
C GLN A 371 21.49 2.60 -2.02
N TYR A 372 20.60 1.62 -2.01
CA TYR A 372 19.67 1.40 -0.93
C TYR A 372 20.24 0.34 0.00
N LEU A 373 20.73 0.77 1.16
CA LEU A 373 21.22 -0.14 2.20
C LEU A 373 20.09 -0.39 3.21
N LEU A 374 19.71 -1.66 3.36
CA LEU A 374 18.72 -2.12 4.31
C LEU A 374 19.40 -2.95 5.42
N ILE A 375 19.27 -2.50 6.67
CA ILE A 375 19.71 -3.25 7.85
C ILE A 375 18.50 -4.02 8.38
N LYS A 376 18.43 -5.31 8.08
CA LYS A 376 17.33 -6.21 8.48
C LYS A 376 17.63 -6.93 9.79
N GLU A 377 18.86 -7.38 9.98
CA GLU A 377 19.24 -8.15 11.17
C GLU A 377 20.69 -7.89 11.53
N ILE A 378 20.92 -7.56 12.80
CA ILE A 378 22.24 -7.49 13.44
C ILE A 378 22.05 -7.73 14.95
N PRO A 379 23.00 -8.37 15.65
CA PRO A 379 22.87 -8.56 17.10
C PRO A 379 22.90 -7.23 17.86
N GLU A 380 22.13 -7.15 18.96
CA GLU A 380 21.92 -5.91 19.74
C GLU A 380 23.21 -5.23 20.22
N ASP A 381 24.26 -6.00 20.53
CA ASP A 381 25.53 -5.49 21.05
C ASP A 381 26.58 -5.23 19.95
N GLU A 382 26.25 -5.50 18.70
CA GLU A 382 27.17 -5.37 17.56
C GLU A 382 26.93 -4.06 16.79
N GLU A 383 27.93 -3.64 16.01
CA GLU A 383 27.88 -2.43 15.21
C GLU A 383 27.75 -2.71 13.71
N VAL A 384 26.94 -1.90 13.03
CA VAL A 384 27.12 -1.57 11.61
C VAL A 384 28.00 -0.33 11.52
N ILE A 385 29.16 -0.44 10.88
CA ILE A 385 30.10 0.66 10.69
C ILE A 385 30.06 1.06 9.22
N LEU A 386 29.70 2.31 8.95
CA LEU A 386 29.64 2.85 7.59
C LEU A 386 30.77 3.85 7.35
N GLU A 387 31.47 3.65 6.24
CA GLU A 387 32.52 4.53 5.74
C GLU A 387 32.27 4.92 4.29
N GLY A 388 32.25 6.23 4.02
CA GLY A 388 31.99 6.77 2.68
C GLY A 388 30.61 7.41 2.53
N HIS A 389 30.09 7.41 1.31
CA HIS A 389 28.83 8.08 0.96
C HIS A 389 27.71 7.06 0.71
N PHE A 390 26.54 7.29 1.31
CA PHE A 390 25.37 6.43 1.17
C PHE A 390 24.14 7.29 0.85
N SER A 391 23.45 7.00 -0.25
CA SER A 391 22.26 7.76 -0.66
C SER A 391 21.04 7.47 0.25
N LYS A 392 20.79 6.20 0.56
CA LYS A 392 19.71 5.83 1.48
C LYS A 392 20.13 4.65 2.35
N VAL A 393 19.92 4.82 3.65
CA VAL A 393 20.05 3.74 4.64
C VAL A 393 18.71 3.60 5.35
N SER A 394 18.22 2.38 5.52
CA SER A 394 17.00 2.10 6.27
C SER A 394 17.25 0.96 7.25
N VAL A 395 16.67 1.10 8.44
CA VAL A 395 16.81 0.14 9.53
C VAL A 395 15.45 -0.48 9.77
N SER A 396 15.29 -1.78 9.51
CA SER A 396 14.03 -2.51 9.71
C SER A 396 14.17 -3.63 10.74
N ALA A 397 15.27 -3.65 11.50
CA ALA A 397 15.57 -4.71 12.43
C ALA A 397 14.60 -4.76 13.61
N ALA A 398 14.28 -5.99 14.01
CA ALA A 398 13.44 -6.28 15.17
C ALA A 398 14.15 -6.03 16.51
N GLU A 399 15.46 -5.85 16.50
CA GLU A 399 16.28 -5.53 17.67
C GLU A 399 16.89 -4.13 17.56
N ASN A 400 17.43 -3.62 18.66
CA ASN A 400 18.11 -2.31 18.66
C ASN A 400 19.38 -2.36 17.80
N VAL A 401 19.55 -1.37 16.92
CA VAL A 401 20.72 -1.30 16.03
C VAL A 401 21.70 -0.23 16.49
N ASN A 402 22.99 -0.59 16.58
CA ASN A 402 24.07 0.37 16.74
C ASN A 402 24.72 0.68 15.39
N LEU A 403 24.51 1.90 14.90
CA LEU A 403 25.09 2.43 13.68
C LEU A 403 26.24 3.40 13.99
N ARG A 404 27.41 3.18 13.42
CA ARG A 404 28.55 4.09 13.52
C ARG A 404 28.92 4.68 12.17
N LEU A 405 28.87 6.00 12.08
CA LEU A 405 29.32 6.77 10.92
C LEU A 405 30.72 7.35 11.20
N ASN A 406 31.74 6.79 10.55
CA ASN A 406 33.12 7.23 10.77
C ASN A 406 33.42 8.57 10.08
N GLU A 407 34.60 9.14 10.36
CA GLU A 407 35.00 10.44 9.83
C GLU A 407 34.94 10.48 8.29
N GLY A 408 34.39 11.56 7.74
CA GLY A 408 34.18 11.72 6.30
C GLY A 408 32.96 10.99 5.74
N SER A 409 32.27 10.18 6.55
CA SER A 409 31.07 9.46 6.10
C SER A 409 29.85 10.37 6.06
N ARG A 410 29.02 10.19 5.03
CA ARG A 410 27.78 10.94 4.85
C ARG A 410 26.67 10.03 4.39
N VAL A 411 25.53 10.13 5.08
CA VAL A 411 24.28 9.49 4.68
C VAL A 411 23.32 10.58 4.22
N ASP A 412 22.91 10.56 2.95
CA ASP A 412 21.94 11.51 2.41
C ASP A 412 20.60 11.38 3.14
N THR A 413 20.07 10.15 3.23
CA THR A 413 18.81 9.85 3.91
C THR A 413 18.95 8.61 4.78
N LEU A 414 18.65 8.75 6.08
CA LEU A 414 18.58 7.64 7.03
C LEU A 414 17.15 7.51 7.54
N TYR A 415 16.57 6.31 7.48
CA TYR A 415 15.29 5.99 8.09
C TYR A 415 15.45 4.97 9.22
N ALA A 416 14.89 5.29 10.38
CA ALA A 416 14.58 4.31 11.40
C ALA A 416 13.18 3.73 11.10
N GLY A 417 13.19 2.59 10.42
CA GLY A 417 12.06 1.92 9.78
C GLY A 417 12.27 1.69 8.28
N TYR A 418 11.59 0.68 7.71
CA TYR A 418 11.59 0.42 6.27
C TYR A 418 10.62 1.36 5.53
N ILE A 419 10.96 1.70 4.28
CA ILE A 419 10.06 2.42 3.37
C ILE A 419 9.98 1.65 2.07
N GLU A 420 8.78 1.19 1.75
CA GLU A 420 8.45 0.73 0.40
C GLU A 420 8.18 1.95 -0.48
N LEU A 421 8.91 2.02 -1.59
CA LEU A 421 8.68 3.01 -2.62
C LEU A 421 7.66 2.43 -3.60
N ASP A 422 6.38 2.54 -3.26
CA ASP A 422 5.34 2.38 -4.27
C ASP A 422 5.15 3.73 -4.99
N GLU A 423 5.82 3.87 -6.13
CA GLU A 423 5.73 5.07 -6.99
C GLU A 423 4.31 5.29 -7.54
N SER A 424 3.44 4.27 -7.52
CA SER A 424 2.07 4.34 -8.04
C SER A 424 1.09 5.08 -7.13
N VAL A 425 1.39 5.21 -5.83
CA VAL A 425 0.54 5.89 -4.83
C VAL A 425 1.03 7.27 -4.41
N GLY A 426 2.10 7.80 -5.03
CA GLY A 426 2.55 9.18 -4.82
C GLY A 426 3.01 9.51 -3.39
N GLY A 427 3.34 8.51 -2.58
CA GLY A 427 3.88 8.66 -1.24
C GLY A 427 4.40 7.34 -0.69
N GLY A 428 5.65 7.30 -0.20
CA GLY A 428 6.22 6.11 0.42
C GLY A 428 5.44 5.69 1.66
N TYR A 429 5.01 4.43 1.71
CA TYR A 429 4.35 3.84 2.87
C TYR A 429 5.43 3.41 3.89
N PHE A 430 5.22 3.70 5.16
CA PHE A 430 6.14 3.33 6.25
C PHE A 430 5.76 1.96 6.79
N ASP A 431 6.31 0.89 6.23
CA ASP A 431 5.69 -0.41 6.45
C ASP A 431 6.17 -1.12 7.73
N GLN A 432 7.39 -0.85 8.24
CA GLN A 432 7.86 -1.45 9.49
C GLN A 432 8.72 -0.50 10.35
N PRO A 433 8.32 -0.20 11.62
CA PRO A 433 9.15 0.57 12.53
C PRO A 433 10.35 -0.24 13.02
N ALA A 434 11.49 0.42 13.24
CA ALA A 434 12.61 -0.20 13.94
C ALA A 434 12.34 -0.29 15.45
N SER A 435 12.88 -1.30 16.12
CA SER A 435 12.76 -1.43 17.59
C SER A 435 13.53 -0.35 18.35
N GLY A 436 14.68 0.07 17.82
CA GLY A 436 15.47 1.19 18.30
C GLY A 436 16.73 1.41 17.47
N LEU A 437 17.31 2.61 17.58
CA LEU A 437 18.48 3.00 16.77
C LEU A 437 19.41 3.91 17.57
N THR A 438 20.67 3.53 17.67
CA THR A 438 21.75 4.40 18.15
C THR A 438 22.68 4.74 17.00
N VAL A 439 22.80 6.03 16.66
CA VAL A 439 23.75 6.53 15.67
C VAL A 439 24.87 7.29 16.36
N ARG A 440 26.13 6.90 16.14
CA ARG A 440 27.33 7.54 16.71
C ARG A 440 28.42 7.77 15.68
N GLY A 441 29.48 8.46 16.10
CA GLY A 441 30.67 8.74 15.28
C GLY A 441 30.80 10.21 14.91
N SER A 442 31.53 10.49 13.84
CA SER A 442 31.87 11.84 13.37
C SER A 442 31.39 12.15 11.95
N GLY A 443 30.66 11.23 11.32
CA GLY A 443 29.96 11.49 10.05
C GLY A 443 28.77 12.44 10.18
N SER A 444 28.02 12.60 9.09
CA SER A 444 26.82 13.43 9.04
C SER A 444 25.64 12.76 8.33
N ILE A 445 24.44 13.24 8.64
CA ILE A 445 23.19 12.83 8.00
C ILE A 445 22.55 14.05 7.34
N GLY A 446 22.15 13.93 6.08
CA GLY A 446 21.32 14.93 5.40
C GLY A 446 19.91 14.95 6.00
N THR A 447 19.11 13.95 5.67
CA THR A 447 17.76 13.77 6.20
C THR A 447 17.69 12.55 7.11
N LEU A 448 17.22 12.73 8.34
CA LEU A 448 16.86 11.64 9.25
C LEU A 448 15.34 11.56 9.36
N GLY A 449 14.76 10.42 9.02
CA GLY A 449 13.37 10.09 9.32
C GLY A 449 13.28 9.10 10.50
N ILE A 450 12.50 9.44 11.51
CA ILE A 450 12.15 8.54 12.62
C ILE A 450 10.66 8.25 12.51
N ASN A 451 10.31 7.02 12.11
CA ASN A 451 8.94 6.67 11.78
C ASN A 451 8.08 6.44 13.03
N ARG A 452 6.75 6.59 12.88
CA ARG A 452 5.80 6.26 13.96
C ARG A 452 5.98 4.82 14.40
N GLY A 453 5.89 4.56 15.70
CA GLY A 453 6.12 3.23 16.29
C GLY A 453 7.58 2.94 16.62
N THR A 454 8.54 3.66 16.03
CA THR A 454 9.95 3.58 16.42
C THR A 454 10.14 4.24 17.79
N ASN A 455 10.84 3.57 18.69
CA ASN A 455 11.12 4.04 20.04
C ASN A 455 12.63 4.10 20.30
N ASN A 456 13.05 4.91 21.27
CA ASN A 456 14.42 4.89 21.83
C ASN A 456 15.53 5.16 20.80
N VAL A 457 15.40 6.25 20.04
CA VAL A 457 16.42 6.64 19.06
C VAL A 457 17.44 7.59 19.71
N THR A 458 18.74 7.29 19.59
CA THR A 458 19.82 8.18 20.04
C THR A 458 20.70 8.57 18.86
N VAL A 459 20.91 9.87 18.63
CA VAL A 459 21.71 10.38 17.49
C VAL A 459 22.80 11.32 17.99
N GLY A 460 24.05 10.88 17.88
CA GLY A 460 25.24 11.63 18.29
C GLY A 460 25.98 12.34 17.15
N VAL A 461 25.51 12.20 15.92
CA VAL A 461 26.09 12.84 14.72
C VAL A 461 25.32 14.10 14.32
N ASN A 462 25.89 14.91 13.43
CA ASN A 462 25.20 16.10 12.92
C ASN A 462 24.11 15.71 11.90
N VAL A 463 22.96 16.38 11.97
CA VAL A 463 21.79 16.15 11.11
C VAL A 463 21.34 17.47 10.48
N ASP A 464 21.21 17.52 9.15
CA ASP A 464 20.73 18.73 8.48
C ASP A 464 19.22 18.90 8.63
N LYS A 465 18.45 17.83 8.40
CA LYS A 465 16.99 17.81 8.53
C LYS A 465 16.52 16.56 9.28
N ALA A 466 15.77 16.75 10.36
CA ALA A 466 15.14 15.66 11.10
C ALA A 466 13.62 15.70 10.95
N LEU A 467 13.01 14.57 10.57
CA LEU A 467 11.57 14.33 10.53
C LEU A 467 11.25 13.30 11.61
N ILE A 468 10.69 13.73 12.73
CA ILE A 468 10.58 12.93 13.95
C ILE A 468 9.12 12.65 14.24
N TYR A 469 8.69 11.42 14.00
CA TYR A 469 7.34 10.93 14.28
C TYR A 469 7.32 9.80 15.34
N GLY A 470 8.47 9.21 15.65
CA GLY A 470 8.65 8.23 16.72
C GLY A 470 8.94 8.86 18.09
N ASP A 471 8.85 8.05 19.15
CA ASP A 471 8.92 8.52 20.54
C ASP A 471 10.31 8.27 21.17
N ASN A 472 10.64 9.05 22.20
CA ASN A 472 11.87 8.94 23.00
C ASN A 472 13.18 9.16 22.23
N ALA A 473 13.19 10.08 21.25
CA ALA A 473 14.39 10.43 20.51
C ALA A 473 15.34 11.37 21.30
N THR A 474 16.64 11.14 21.29
CA THR A 474 17.65 11.99 21.93
C THR A 474 18.77 12.35 20.95
N PHE A 475 18.97 13.64 20.71
CA PHE A 475 20.00 14.18 19.83
C PHE A 475 21.12 14.84 20.65
N THR A 476 22.33 14.30 20.55
CA THR A 476 23.53 14.87 21.16
C THR A 476 24.48 15.52 20.14
N GLY A 477 24.25 15.30 18.85
CA GLY A 477 24.82 16.10 17.75
C GLY A 477 24.00 17.36 17.46
N THR A 478 24.47 18.17 16.50
CA THR A 478 23.73 19.35 16.04
C THR A 478 22.60 18.94 15.10
N VAL A 479 21.42 19.57 15.22
CA VAL A 479 20.30 19.41 14.29
C VAL A 479 19.95 20.78 13.71
N ASN A 480 20.11 20.95 12.39
CA ASN A 480 19.94 22.25 11.74
C ASN A 480 18.46 22.61 11.54
N ASN A 481 17.63 21.64 11.15
CA ASN A 481 16.18 21.80 11.00
C ASN A 481 15.45 20.53 11.50
N ALA A 482 14.36 20.70 12.25
CA ALA A 482 13.58 19.59 12.77
C ALA A 482 12.07 19.84 12.66
N THR A 483 11.35 18.82 12.19
CA THR A 483 9.91 18.67 12.40
C THR A 483 9.71 17.56 13.43
N ASN A 484 9.02 17.86 14.53
CA ASN A 484 8.84 16.90 15.63
C ASN A 484 7.37 16.77 16.03
N ASP A 485 6.81 15.59 15.80
CA ASP A 485 5.51 15.11 16.28
C ASP A 485 5.68 13.95 17.29
N GLY A 486 6.91 13.53 17.55
CA GLY A 486 7.27 12.51 18.53
C GLY A 486 7.28 13.01 19.97
N LYS A 487 6.93 12.12 20.91
CA LYS A 487 6.94 12.43 22.35
C LYS A 487 8.34 12.26 22.94
N ASN A 488 8.64 13.07 23.95
CA ASN A 488 9.87 12.98 24.74
C ASN A 488 11.17 13.11 23.91
N THR A 489 11.10 13.85 22.80
CA THR A 489 12.27 14.21 22.00
C THR A 489 13.14 15.23 22.75
N ARG A 490 14.45 15.00 22.81
CA ARG A 490 15.43 15.90 23.44
C ARG A 490 16.53 16.28 22.47
N PHE A 491 16.87 17.56 22.39
CA PHE A 491 18.02 18.06 21.62
C PHE A 491 19.08 18.64 22.55
N LYS A 492 20.36 18.52 22.18
CA LYS A 492 21.49 19.16 22.89
C LYS A 492 21.37 20.69 22.93
N THR A 493 20.74 21.26 21.90
CA THR A 493 20.35 22.67 21.79
C THR A 493 19.02 22.71 21.03
N GLU A 494 18.05 23.52 21.48
CA GLU A 494 16.76 23.66 20.78
C GLU A 494 17.01 24.10 19.31
N PRO A 495 16.60 23.29 18.31
CA PRO A 495 16.65 23.69 16.92
C PRO A 495 15.82 24.97 16.74
N GLY A 496 16.31 25.94 15.98
CA GLY A 496 15.61 27.21 15.81
C GLY A 496 14.18 27.01 15.29
N THR A 497 13.19 27.16 16.17
CA THR A 497 11.77 27.17 15.82
C THR A 497 11.45 28.42 15.01
N VAL A 498 11.03 28.26 13.75
CA VAL A 498 10.45 29.37 12.99
C VAL A 498 9.00 29.03 12.65
N GLU A 499 8.09 29.36 13.56
CA GLU A 499 6.69 29.64 13.25
C GLU A 499 6.10 30.69 14.20
N GLY A 500 5.49 31.72 13.61
CA GLY A 500 4.33 32.43 14.17
C GLY A 500 4.55 33.71 14.98
N VAL A 501 4.64 34.88 14.33
CA VAL A 501 4.10 36.13 14.89
C VAL A 501 3.30 36.89 13.81
N GLN A 502 1.98 36.92 13.99
CA GLN A 502 1.07 37.91 13.39
C GLN A 502 1.32 39.28 14.07
N PRO A 503 1.44 40.41 13.34
CA PRO A 503 1.49 41.71 13.98
C PRO A 503 0.09 42.16 14.41
N VAL A 504 -0.12 42.25 15.72
CA VAL A 504 -1.14 43.11 16.32
C VAL A 504 -0.67 44.56 16.16
N ILE A 505 -1.54 45.41 15.62
CA ILE A 505 -1.36 46.85 15.51
C ILE A 505 -1.87 47.47 16.82
N ASP A 506 -1.03 48.21 17.55
CA ASP A 506 -1.39 49.52 18.14
C ASP A 506 -0.12 50.25 18.68
N PRO A 507 -0.14 51.57 18.94
CA PRO A 507 0.87 52.47 18.44
C PRO A 507 1.64 53.08 19.62
N THR A 508 2.53 54.01 19.31
CA THR A 508 3.22 54.89 20.24
C THR A 508 4.25 54.19 21.11
N LEU A 509 5.52 54.56 20.90
CA LEU A 509 6.31 55.26 21.90
C LEU A 509 7.58 55.76 21.21
N GLU A 510 7.76 57.08 21.27
CA GLU A 510 8.87 57.83 20.71
C GLU A 510 10.21 57.42 21.33
N SER A 511 11.23 57.41 20.47
CA SER A 511 12.64 57.42 20.87
C SER A 511 13.10 58.86 21.14
N PRO A 512 13.98 59.08 22.13
CA PRO A 512 14.93 60.18 22.03
C PRO A 512 16.38 59.68 22.05
N ASN A 513 17.08 60.06 20.98
CA ASN A 513 18.46 60.56 20.90
C ASN A 513 19.65 59.76 21.46
N GLY A 514 20.67 59.64 20.60
CA GLY A 514 22.05 59.95 21.00
C GLY A 514 23.13 59.04 20.43
N GLU A 515 23.60 59.36 19.23
CA GLU A 515 24.80 58.85 18.55
C GLU A 515 26.10 58.95 19.40
N PRO A 516 27.17 58.20 19.09
CA PRO A 516 28.15 58.71 18.10
C PRO A 516 28.81 57.66 17.17
N GLU A 517 29.05 58.05 15.91
CA GLU A 517 30.06 57.50 14.96
C GLU A 517 31.52 57.72 15.46
N PRO A 518 32.63 57.12 14.90
CA PRO A 518 32.87 56.57 13.53
C PRO A 518 33.62 55.18 13.54
N PRO A 519 34.12 54.54 12.43
CA PRO A 519 34.45 55.09 11.12
C PRO A 519 33.95 54.35 9.86
N THR A 520 34.11 55.12 8.79
CA THR A 520 33.85 54.85 7.38
C THR A 520 34.77 53.79 6.77
N GLY A 521 34.20 52.94 5.92
CA GLY A 521 34.98 52.15 4.96
C GLY A 521 34.27 50.89 4.45
N GLY A 522 33.80 50.93 3.20
CA GLY A 522 33.63 49.72 2.39
C GLY A 522 32.19 49.44 1.94
N GLY A 523 31.83 49.96 0.76
CA GLY A 523 30.68 49.46 0.02
C GLY A 523 30.89 47.99 -0.35
N GLY A 524 30.13 47.11 0.29
CA GLY A 524 29.83 45.77 -0.22
C GLY A 524 28.46 45.86 -0.90
N GLY A 525 28.46 45.89 -2.24
CA GLY A 525 27.23 45.87 -3.01
C GLY A 525 26.38 44.66 -2.60
N SER A 526 25.14 44.91 -2.19
CA SER A 526 24.12 43.86 -2.10
C SER A 526 23.91 43.33 -3.53
N THR A 527 24.55 42.22 -3.85
CA THR A 527 24.36 41.53 -5.14
C THR A 527 23.00 40.87 -5.08
N THR A 528 21.98 41.59 -5.53
CA THR A 528 20.66 40.99 -5.73
C THR A 528 20.73 39.99 -6.89
N VAL A 529 20.15 38.80 -6.70
CA VAL A 529 20.09 37.75 -7.71
C VAL A 529 18.84 37.95 -8.57
N VAL A 530 19.01 38.12 -9.88
CA VAL A 530 17.88 38.30 -10.79
C VAL A 530 17.15 36.98 -11.00
N VAL A 531 15.82 37.00 -10.89
CA VAL A 531 14.98 35.85 -11.19
C VAL A 531 14.83 35.72 -12.71
N SER A 532 15.29 34.59 -13.25
CA SER A 532 15.41 34.39 -14.70
C SER A 532 14.15 33.79 -15.32
N ALA A 533 13.35 33.03 -14.56
CA ALA A 533 12.14 32.39 -15.07
C ALA A 533 11.12 32.13 -13.95
N ILE A 534 9.89 31.84 -14.36
CA ILE A 534 8.90 31.17 -13.53
C ILE A 534 8.19 30.10 -14.36
N THR A 535 8.19 28.87 -13.86
CA THR A 535 7.51 27.73 -14.48
C THR A 535 6.24 27.40 -13.72
N VAL A 536 5.23 26.93 -14.44
CA VAL A 536 3.98 26.43 -13.88
C VAL A 536 3.88 24.94 -14.18
N THR A 537 3.61 24.13 -13.16
CA THR A 537 3.36 22.69 -13.27
C THR A 537 1.96 22.36 -12.75
N GLY A 538 1.35 21.30 -13.28
CA GLY A 538 -0.02 20.88 -12.96
C GLY A 538 -0.94 20.94 -14.18
N ASP A 539 -2.02 20.17 -14.13
CA ASP A 539 -2.96 20.03 -15.25
C ASP A 539 -3.93 21.21 -15.33
N ALA A 540 -4.25 21.64 -16.56
CA ALA A 540 -5.24 22.68 -16.82
C ALA A 540 -6.66 22.10 -16.73
N VAL A 541 -7.04 21.58 -15.56
CA VAL A 541 -8.34 20.96 -15.31
C VAL A 541 -9.00 21.61 -14.09
N VAL A 542 -10.29 21.91 -14.18
CA VAL A 542 -11.06 22.44 -13.04
C VAL A 542 -10.90 21.52 -11.82
N GLY A 543 -10.51 22.09 -10.67
CA GLY A 543 -10.23 21.38 -9.42
C GLY A 543 -8.76 20.95 -9.24
N ALA A 544 -7.95 20.96 -10.30
CA ALA A 544 -6.52 20.65 -10.20
C ALA A 544 -5.73 21.82 -9.58
N THR A 545 -4.57 21.49 -8.98
CA THR A 545 -3.67 22.49 -8.39
C THR A 545 -2.53 22.81 -9.34
N LEU A 546 -2.41 24.08 -9.73
CA LEU A 546 -1.23 24.61 -10.41
C LEU A 546 -0.20 25.05 -9.38
N THR A 547 1.08 24.76 -9.63
CA THR A 547 2.21 25.15 -8.79
C THR A 547 3.19 26.00 -9.58
N ALA A 548 3.59 27.13 -9.02
CA ALA A 548 4.52 28.07 -9.63
C ALA A 548 5.89 28.02 -8.97
N ALA A 549 6.95 27.82 -9.76
CA ALA A 549 8.33 27.71 -9.29
C ALA A 549 9.23 28.77 -9.97
N PRO A 550 9.74 29.78 -9.23
CA PRO A 550 10.70 30.73 -9.79
C PRO A 550 12.08 30.08 -9.99
N THR A 551 12.91 30.65 -10.85
CA THR A 551 14.32 30.25 -11.01
C THR A 551 15.24 31.41 -10.63
N PRO A 552 16.13 31.26 -9.62
CA PRO A 552 16.35 30.06 -8.80
C PRO A 552 15.16 29.74 -7.87
N GLY A 553 14.95 28.45 -7.56
CA GLY A 553 13.80 27.96 -6.75
C GLY A 553 13.70 28.53 -5.33
N ALA A 554 14.82 29.01 -4.79
CA ALA A 554 14.88 29.68 -3.48
C ALA A 554 14.42 31.15 -3.52
N ALA A 555 14.05 31.68 -4.69
CA ALA A 555 13.67 33.08 -4.83
C ALA A 555 12.41 33.42 -4.02
N THR A 556 12.51 34.43 -3.16
CA THR A 556 11.39 34.99 -2.40
C THR A 556 10.68 36.08 -3.20
N GLY A 557 9.34 36.17 -3.11
CA GLY A 557 8.56 37.14 -3.87
C GLY A 557 7.05 36.97 -3.70
N THR A 558 6.28 37.73 -4.46
CA THR A 558 4.81 37.67 -4.48
C THR A 558 4.31 37.07 -5.79
N TYR A 559 3.20 36.34 -5.73
CA TYR A 559 2.55 35.74 -6.89
C TYR A 559 1.24 36.49 -7.19
N GLN A 560 0.86 36.51 -8.47
CA GLN A 560 -0.46 36.93 -8.91
C GLN A 560 -0.88 36.06 -10.08
N TRP A 561 -1.85 35.18 -9.86
CA TRP A 561 -2.46 34.37 -10.93
C TRP A 561 -3.42 35.21 -11.76
N LYS A 562 -3.50 34.90 -13.05
CA LYS A 562 -4.26 35.65 -14.05
C LYS A 562 -4.91 34.71 -15.04
N SER A 563 -6.06 35.10 -15.58
CA SER A 563 -6.80 34.35 -16.61
C SER A 563 -7.02 35.17 -17.88
N SER A 564 -7.15 34.52 -19.03
CA SER A 564 -7.56 35.13 -20.30
C SER A 564 -8.47 34.21 -21.11
N ASP A 565 -9.27 34.79 -22.00
CA ASP A 565 -10.15 34.08 -22.94
C ASP A 565 -9.37 33.42 -24.09
N THR A 566 -8.14 33.88 -24.35
CA THR A 566 -7.29 33.35 -25.42
C THR A 566 -5.85 33.20 -24.92
N ALA A 567 -5.10 32.26 -25.49
CA ALA A 567 -3.73 31.96 -25.05
C ALA A 567 -2.81 33.20 -25.07
N ASP A 568 -2.94 34.05 -26.09
CA ASP A 568 -2.16 35.27 -26.31
C ASP A 568 -2.93 36.55 -25.98
N GLY A 569 -4.07 36.44 -25.30
CA GLY A 569 -4.94 37.55 -24.97
C GLY A 569 -4.43 38.43 -23.82
N THR A 570 -5.24 39.44 -23.47
CA THR A 570 -5.01 40.23 -22.26
C THR A 570 -5.38 39.41 -21.04
N TYR A 571 -4.46 39.27 -20.08
CA TYR A 571 -4.66 38.51 -18.85
C TYR A 571 -5.12 39.43 -17.71
N ALA A 572 -6.26 39.09 -17.10
CA ALA A 572 -6.81 39.79 -15.94
C ALA A 572 -6.46 39.03 -14.65
N ASN A 573 -6.25 39.76 -13.55
CA ASN A 573 -5.95 39.14 -12.25
C ASN A 573 -7.12 38.28 -11.76
N ILE A 574 -6.81 37.08 -11.30
CA ILE A 574 -7.72 36.25 -10.52
C ILE A 574 -7.71 36.80 -9.08
N THR A 575 -8.85 37.25 -8.61
CA THR A 575 -8.98 37.91 -7.30
C THR A 575 -8.54 36.96 -6.18
N GLY A 576 -7.61 37.42 -5.33
CA GLY A 576 -7.14 36.66 -4.16
C GLY A 576 -6.15 35.53 -4.44
N ALA A 577 -5.88 35.20 -5.71
CA ALA A 577 -4.94 34.15 -6.07
C ALA A 577 -3.49 34.67 -6.07
N THR A 578 -2.87 34.71 -4.88
CA THR A 578 -1.54 35.28 -4.65
C THR A 578 -0.53 34.32 -4.02
N SER A 579 -0.88 33.04 -3.87
CA SER A 579 0.00 31.97 -3.38
C SER A 579 0.85 31.37 -4.50
N SER A 580 1.90 30.63 -4.11
CA SER A 580 2.72 29.84 -5.06
C SER A 580 1.94 28.69 -5.70
N THR A 581 0.79 28.32 -5.14
CA THR A 581 -0.15 27.36 -5.74
C THR A 581 -1.52 27.99 -5.98
N TYR A 582 -2.28 27.42 -6.91
CA TYR A 582 -3.65 27.84 -7.22
C TYR A 582 -4.50 26.64 -7.65
N VAL A 583 -5.60 26.41 -6.93
CA VAL A 583 -6.63 25.42 -7.32
C VAL A 583 -7.56 26.07 -8.34
N ILE A 584 -7.73 25.45 -9.51
CA ILE A 584 -8.49 26.01 -10.62
C ILE A 584 -10.00 25.97 -10.31
N ASP A 585 -10.61 27.14 -10.12
CA ASP A 585 -12.06 27.29 -9.97
C ASP A 585 -12.82 27.02 -11.27
N GLY A 586 -14.03 26.47 -11.17
CA GLY A 586 -14.89 26.13 -12.32
C GLY A 586 -15.29 27.32 -13.19
N ALA A 587 -15.26 28.55 -12.66
CA ALA A 587 -15.49 29.77 -13.42
C ALA A 587 -14.43 30.03 -14.50
N TYR A 588 -13.27 29.36 -14.43
CA TYR A 588 -12.18 29.50 -15.39
C TYR A 588 -12.12 28.37 -16.43
N ALA A 589 -13.15 27.52 -16.52
CA ALA A 589 -13.27 26.58 -17.63
C ALA A 589 -13.33 27.33 -18.98
N GLY A 590 -12.57 26.84 -19.97
CA GLY A 590 -12.38 27.46 -21.28
C GLY A 590 -11.46 28.68 -21.27
N LYS A 591 -10.70 28.91 -20.20
CA LYS A 591 -9.72 30.02 -20.08
C LYS A 591 -8.29 29.50 -20.09
N PHE A 592 -7.36 30.41 -20.25
CA PHE A 592 -5.92 30.16 -20.12
C PHE A 592 -5.40 30.84 -18.87
N ILE A 593 -4.50 30.20 -18.13
CA ILE A 593 -3.99 30.71 -16.84
C ILE A 593 -2.49 31.04 -16.95
N LYS A 594 -2.07 32.13 -16.31
CA LYS A 594 -0.67 32.53 -16.09
C LYS A 594 -0.45 32.93 -14.64
N VAL A 595 0.82 32.97 -14.24
CA VAL A 595 1.24 33.60 -12.98
C VAL A 595 2.31 34.63 -13.25
N THR A 596 2.20 35.79 -12.59
CA THR A 596 3.29 36.77 -12.49
C THR A 596 3.92 36.65 -11.11
N PHE A 597 5.23 36.51 -11.05
CA PHE A 597 6.02 36.53 -9.83
C PHE A 597 6.91 37.76 -9.78
N THR A 598 6.84 38.49 -8.68
CA THR A 598 7.68 39.67 -8.42
C THR A 598 8.60 39.38 -7.25
N ALA A 599 9.90 39.31 -7.54
CA ALA A 599 10.91 38.98 -6.56
C ALA A 599 11.07 40.05 -5.48
N SER A 600 11.46 39.64 -4.28
CA SER A 600 11.71 40.50 -3.13
C SER A 600 12.92 40.03 -2.31
N GLY A 601 13.38 40.86 -1.37
CA GLY A 601 14.53 40.54 -0.52
C GLY A 601 15.85 40.57 -1.29
N SER A 602 16.60 39.47 -1.25
CA SER A 602 17.88 39.32 -1.97
C SER A 602 17.71 39.01 -3.47
N TYR A 603 16.46 38.95 -3.96
CA TYR A 603 16.15 38.68 -5.36
C TYR A 603 15.48 39.88 -6.03
N THR A 604 15.71 40.06 -7.33
CA THR A 604 15.11 41.16 -8.12
C THR A 604 14.53 40.66 -9.44
N GLY A 605 13.63 41.46 -10.02
CA GLY A 605 12.97 41.17 -11.29
C GLY A 605 11.53 40.67 -11.14
N THR A 606 10.81 40.67 -12.26
CA THR A 606 9.43 40.20 -12.35
C THR A 606 9.31 39.32 -13.57
N GLN A 607 8.93 38.05 -13.36
CA GLN A 607 8.73 37.08 -14.43
C GLN A 607 7.25 36.72 -14.55
N THR A 608 6.80 36.43 -15.76
CA THR A 608 5.45 35.90 -16.01
C THR A 608 5.57 34.60 -16.77
N SER A 609 4.82 33.59 -16.34
CA SER A 609 4.86 32.26 -16.95
C SER A 609 4.31 32.27 -18.38
N THR A 610 4.60 31.20 -19.11
CA THR A 610 3.79 30.82 -20.28
C THR A 610 2.34 30.54 -19.85
N ALA A 611 1.42 30.62 -20.81
CA ALA A 611 0.04 30.21 -20.58
C ALA A 611 -0.02 28.70 -20.34
N THR A 612 -0.95 28.24 -19.51
CA THR A 612 -1.37 26.83 -19.48
C THR A 612 -2.00 26.43 -20.82
N ALA A 613 -2.31 25.14 -21.00
CA ALA A 613 -3.33 24.74 -21.97
C ALA A 613 -4.70 25.34 -21.59
N GLU A 614 -5.66 25.28 -22.52
CA GLU A 614 -7.04 25.69 -22.24
C GLU A 614 -7.60 24.84 -21.10
N VAL A 615 -8.16 25.50 -20.08
CA VAL A 615 -8.71 24.82 -18.91
C VAL A 615 -9.96 24.05 -19.31
N VAL A 616 -9.98 22.76 -19.08
CA VAL A 616 -11.13 21.89 -19.35
C VAL A 616 -11.83 21.47 -18.06
N THR A 617 -13.09 21.05 -18.16
CA THR A 617 -13.78 20.40 -17.03
C THR A 617 -13.22 18.99 -16.82
N ALA A 618 -13.29 18.48 -15.59
CA ALA A 618 -12.82 17.13 -15.28
C ALA A 618 -13.49 16.06 -16.17
N VAL A 619 -14.80 16.19 -16.43
CA VAL A 619 -15.54 15.27 -17.30
C VAL A 619 -15.01 15.29 -18.74
N THR A 620 -14.71 16.48 -19.28
CA THR A 620 -14.16 16.61 -20.63
C THR A 620 -12.74 16.05 -20.71
N ALA A 621 -11.91 16.29 -19.69
CA ALA A 621 -10.56 15.72 -19.59
C ALA A 621 -10.59 14.19 -19.54
N ALA A 622 -11.45 13.61 -18.68
CA ALA A 622 -11.64 12.16 -18.56
C ALA A 622 -12.14 11.55 -19.88
N THR A 623 -13.08 12.21 -20.57
CA THR A 623 -13.58 11.73 -21.87
C THR A 623 -12.48 11.70 -22.94
N ALA A 624 -11.62 12.73 -22.99
CA ALA A 624 -10.50 12.79 -23.92
C ALA A 624 -9.40 11.76 -23.61
N ALA A 625 -9.12 11.53 -22.32
CA ALA A 625 -8.17 10.51 -21.88
C ALA A 625 -8.64 9.10 -22.24
N VAL A 626 -9.92 8.78 -22.01
CA VAL A 626 -10.53 7.49 -22.42
C VAL A 626 -10.44 7.30 -23.94
N ALA A 627 -10.75 8.32 -24.74
CA ALA A 627 -10.63 8.23 -26.19
C ALA A 627 -9.17 8.05 -26.68
N THR A 628 -8.20 8.60 -25.95
CA THR A 628 -6.76 8.44 -26.23
C THR A 628 -6.30 7.01 -25.87
N ALA A 629 -6.72 6.51 -24.70
CA ALA A 629 -6.45 5.14 -24.25
C ALA A 629 -7.03 4.09 -25.21
N GLU A 630 -8.24 4.30 -25.71
CA GLU A 630 -8.86 3.44 -26.74
C GLU A 630 -8.07 3.42 -28.07
N GLY A 631 -7.30 4.47 -28.37
CA GLY A 631 -6.53 4.60 -29.59
C GLY A 631 -5.07 4.12 -29.52
N SER A 632 -4.44 4.14 -28.33
CA SER A 632 -3.00 3.89 -28.17
C SER A 632 -2.65 2.45 -27.79
N ASN A 633 -3.55 1.70 -27.15
CA ASN A 633 -3.29 0.39 -26.54
C ASN A 633 -2.09 0.38 -25.55
N LEU A 634 -1.69 1.54 -25.01
CA LEU A 634 -0.64 1.65 -24.00
C LEU A 634 -1.28 1.66 -22.60
N GLN A 635 -0.81 0.79 -21.71
CA GLN A 635 -1.35 0.67 -20.34
C GLN A 635 -1.26 2.01 -19.57
N ALA A 636 -0.18 2.78 -19.78
CA ALA A 636 -0.02 4.10 -19.16
C ALA A 636 -1.14 5.10 -19.52
N ASP A 637 -1.68 5.04 -20.75
CA ASP A 637 -2.78 5.91 -21.17
C ASP A 637 -4.13 5.44 -20.59
N VAL A 638 -4.30 4.12 -20.41
CA VAL A 638 -5.45 3.51 -19.74
C VAL A 638 -5.48 3.88 -18.26
N ASP A 639 -4.34 3.80 -17.58
CA ASP A 639 -4.21 4.15 -16.17
C ASP A 639 -4.44 5.65 -15.94
N ALA A 640 -3.89 6.51 -16.81
CA ALA A 640 -4.14 7.95 -16.79
C ALA A 640 -5.64 8.27 -17.00
N ALA A 641 -6.32 7.57 -17.92
CA ALA A 641 -7.75 7.73 -18.14
C ALA A 641 -8.59 7.26 -16.94
N GLN A 642 -8.21 6.13 -16.33
CA GLN A 642 -8.90 5.59 -15.16
C GLN A 642 -8.80 6.53 -13.96
N LEU A 643 -7.61 7.07 -13.68
CA LEU A 643 -7.37 8.03 -12.60
C LEU A 643 -8.26 9.28 -12.75
N LEU A 644 -8.34 9.83 -13.97
CA LEU A 644 -9.19 10.97 -14.30
C LEU A 644 -10.69 10.67 -14.15
N VAL A 645 -11.14 9.45 -14.50
CA VAL A 645 -12.54 9.02 -14.34
C VAL A 645 -12.89 8.85 -12.86
N THR A 646 -12.01 8.25 -12.06
CA THR A 646 -12.24 8.05 -10.61
C THR A 646 -12.21 9.34 -9.81
N ALA A 647 -11.59 10.40 -10.33
CA ALA A 647 -11.58 11.73 -9.72
C ALA A 647 -12.83 12.57 -10.03
N LEU A 648 -13.78 12.06 -10.84
CA LEU A 648 -15.06 12.73 -11.07
C LEU A 648 -15.96 12.61 -9.83
N PRO A 649 -16.64 13.70 -9.41
CA PRO A 649 -17.56 13.68 -8.27
C PRO A 649 -18.85 12.88 -8.51
#